data_AF-A0A2K2CWM8-F1
#
_entry.id   AF-A0A2K2CWM8-F1
#
_cell.length_a   1.000
_cell.length_b   1.000
_cell.length_c   1.000
_cell.angle_alpha   90.00
_cell.angle_beta   90.00
_cell.angle_gamma   90.00
#
_symmetry.space_group_name_H-M   'P 1'
#
loop_
_entity.id
_entity.type
_entity.pdbx_description
1 polymer ?
#
loop_
_entity_poly.entity_id
_entity_poly.type
_entity_poly.pdbx_seq_one_letter_code
_entity_poly.pdbx_strand_id
1 'polypeptide(L)'
;MQLLNKHASSSHIINKETGAANPRSPTVLDLFLKSFQEKHGCQVLCKKLFKLGDKEILALMSDLQGSIKVHLATDHMEPLILHWALAKKAGEWKAPPPGTQPPGSTVLEMACESSFSDAELDGLHYQVLEIQLDDDAYKGMPFVLRCNETWIKNNNSDFYLDFSRKIAKSTEGTSDGSKGTAKGLLETIADLEEDAQRSLMHRFNIAADLVEQAKDAGHLGLAGLLVWMRFMATRQLVWNKNYNVKPREISQAQDRFTNNLQSLYKTYPQYREMLRMIMSAVGRGGQGDVGQRIRDEILVIQRNNNCMGGMMEEWHQKLHNNTSPDDVVICQALIDYMNSDLDIKVYWDTLNKNGITKERLLSYDHPIHSEPNLKNEQKEGLLHDLANYMRSLKAVHSGADLESAIGTCTGYTAESQGFMVGVEVNPVKGLPSGFPELLKFVLNHIEDQSVESLVEGLLEARAELRPLLLGSTDRLKDLIFLDIALDSTVRTAVERSYERLNNAAPEKIMYFISLVVENLALSTDDNENLLCCLKGWNHALQMSKQSDNQWALYAKAFLDRTRLALATKGEEYHEILQPSAEYLGSLLGIEKWTVDIFTEEIIRSGSAASLSLLLNRLDPVLRNVANLGSWQIISPVEVAGYVVVVDELLTVQHQSYDKPTVLVVKSVKGEEEIPDGAVAVLTPDMPDVLSHVSVRARNSKVLFATCFEPEILSQLRKNEGKVLSLKPAAGDISYREIAESELLDSSSPNTPDDQSAPSLSLAKKQFLGKYAISADEFSDEMVGAKSRNIAYINGKVPSWVSVPTSVALPFGTFETVLSDKINKEVAQQVQILEDKLNQGDFSALNETRNVILNLTAPPNLVKELKEKMQGSGMPWPGDEGEQRWEQAWMAIKKVWASKWNERAYLSTRKVKLDHAYLSMSVLVQEVVSADYAFVIHTTNPSSGECSEIYAEVVKGLGETLVGAFPGRAMSFVCKKDNLNSPKILGYPSKPIGLFIKKSIIFRSDSNGEDLEGYAGAGLYDSVPMDKEEEVVLDYTTDPLITDCKFRNSILSSIARTGYDIEELYGSPQDIEGVVKDGKIYVVQTRPQM
;
A
#
# COMPACT_ATOMS: atom_id res chain seq x y z
N MET A 1 19.40 12.29 -7.37
CA MET A 1 18.44 12.31 -8.49
C MET A 1 18.50 11.03 -9.33
N GLN A 2 19.66 10.35 -9.50
CA GLN A 2 19.76 9.12 -10.34
C GLN A 2 19.07 7.86 -9.78
N LEU A 3 18.81 7.77 -8.47
CA LEU A 3 18.14 6.62 -7.84
C LEU A 3 16.62 6.78 -7.65
N LEU A 4 16.07 7.96 -7.92
CA LEU A 4 14.63 8.22 -7.72
C LEU A 4 13.82 7.40 -8.74
N ASN A 5 12.91 6.58 -8.22
CA ASN A 5 11.91 5.89 -8.99
C ASN A 5 10.57 6.45 -8.52
N LYS A 6 10.01 7.41 -9.25
CA LYS A 6 8.71 7.99 -8.94
C LYS A 6 7.91 8.11 -10.22
N HIS A 7 6.69 7.61 -10.21
CA HIS A 7 5.79 7.74 -11.34
C HIS A 7 4.75 8.82 -11.04
N ALA A 8 4.21 9.48 -12.06
CA ALA A 8 3.12 10.43 -11.83
C ALA A 8 1.96 9.67 -11.18
N SER A 9 1.49 10.16 -10.03
CA SER A 9 0.48 9.50 -9.21
C SER A 9 -0.78 9.21 -10.03
N SER A 10 -1.14 7.93 -10.10
CA SER A 10 -2.31 7.39 -10.80
C SER A 10 -3.64 7.75 -10.11
N SER A 11 -3.60 8.36 -8.92
CA SER A 11 -4.78 8.88 -8.22
C SER A 11 -5.54 9.96 -9.00
N HIS A 12 -4.95 10.50 -10.08
CA HIS A 12 -5.60 11.44 -11.00
C HIS A 12 -6.10 10.85 -12.33
N ILE A 13 -6.12 9.52 -12.51
CA ILE A 13 -6.63 8.85 -13.73
C ILE A 13 -7.68 7.78 -13.42
N ILE A 14 -8.54 8.00 -12.41
CA ILE A 14 -9.80 7.25 -12.29
C ILE A 14 -10.97 8.03 -12.96
N ASN A 15 -10.78 9.32 -13.29
CA ASN A 15 -11.77 10.13 -14.01
C ASN A 15 -11.18 10.81 -15.26
N LYS A 16 -10.63 10.02 -16.18
CA LYS A 16 -10.58 10.42 -17.58
C LYS A 16 -11.21 9.30 -18.40
N GLU A 17 -12.38 9.62 -18.97
CA GLU A 17 -12.92 8.89 -20.11
C GLU A 17 -11.77 8.58 -21.06
N THR A 18 -11.54 7.29 -21.28
CA THR A 18 -10.55 6.80 -22.24
C THR A 18 -10.85 7.47 -23.57
N GLY A 19 -9.94 8.33 -24.02
CA GLY A 19 -9.98 8.94 -25.34
C GLY A 19 -10.09 7.83 -26.38
N ALA A 20 -11.20 7.85 -27.11
CA ALA A 20 -11.45 6.93 -28.20
C ALA A 20 -10.24 6.88 -29.13
N ALA A 21 -9.68 5.68 -29.32
CA ALA A 21 -8.72 5.44 -30.38
C ALA A 21 -9.35 5.83 -31.72
N ASN A 22 -8.58 6.47 -32.60
CA ASN A 22 -9.01 6.89 -33.93
C ASN A 22 -9.83 5.78 -34.62
N PRO A 23 -11.06 6.08 -35.10
CA PRO A 23 -11.93 5.05 -35.65
C PRO A 23 -11.32 4.50 -36.94
N ARG A 24 -10.98 3.20 -36.92
CA ARG A 24 -10.85 2.42 -38.15
C ARG A 24 -12.19 2.47 -38.88
N SER A 25 -12.17 2.60 -40.20
CA SER A 25 -13.35 2.40 -41.04
C SER A 25 -13.96 1.02 -40.71
N PRO A 26 -15.27 0.92 -40.44
CA PRO A 26 -15.90 -0.33 -40.00
C PRO A 26 -15.75 -1.40 -41.09
N THR A 27 -15.39 -2.61 -40.67
CA THR A 27 -15.34 -3.78 -41.57
C THR A 27 -16.74 -4.30 -41.85
N VAL A 28 -16.90 -5.16 -42.87
CA VAL A 28 -18.20 -5.79 -43.17
C VAL A 28 -18.75 -6.60 -41.99
N LEU A 29 -17.86 -7.17 -41.17
CA LEU A 29 -18.23 -7.91 -39.94
C LEU A 29 -18.67 -6.96 -38.81
N ASP A 30 -18.10 -5.75 -38.73
CA ASP A 30 -18.55 -4.72 -37.78
C ASP A 30 -19.95 -4.20 -38.16
N LEU A 31 -20.19 -3.98 -39.45
CA LEU A 31 -21.51 -3.62 -39.96
C LEU A 31 -22.53 -4.74 -39.77
N PHE A 32 -22.14 -6.00 -40.00
CA PHE A 32 -22.97 -7.17 -39.74
C PHE A 32 -23.36 -7.24 -38.27
N LEU A 33 -22.40 -7.08 -37.34
CA LEU A 33 -22.67 -7.10 -35.91
C LEU A 33 -23.64 -5.97 -35.50
N LYS A 34 -23.44 -4.77 -36.04
CA LYS A 34 -24.32 -3.62 -35.79
C LYS A 34 -25.73 -3.87 -36.32
N SER A 35 -25.85 -4.36 -37.56
CA SER A 35 -27.15 -4.72 -38.16
C SER A 35 -27.85 -5.85 -37.40
N PHE A 36 -27.08 -6.83 -36.90
CA PHE A 36 -27.59 -7.93 -36.10
C PHE A 36 -28.18 -7.44 -34.77
N GLN A 37 -27.48 -6.51 -34.09
CA GLN A 37 -27.95 -5.89 -32.84
C GLN A 37 -29.16 -4.97 -33.05
N GLU A 38 -29.27 -4.30 -34.19
CA GLU A 38 -30.39 -3.39 -34.51
C GLU A 38 -31.66 -4.13 -34.99
N LYS A 39 -31.53 -5.20 -35.79
CA LYS A 39 -32.67 -5.92 -36.38
C LYS A 39 -33.32 -6.95 -35.46
N HIS A 40 -32.58 -7.46 -34.48
CA HIS A 40 -33.04 -8.51 -33.59
C HIS A 40 -32.79 -8.04 -32.16
N GLY A 41 -33.84 -7.72 -31.40
CA GLY A 41 -33.77 -7.33 -29.99
C GLY A 41 -33.35 -8.49 -29.05
N CYS A 42 -32.30 -9.21 -29.43
CA CYS A 42 -31.82 -10.44 -28.81
C CYS A 42 -30.58 -10.16 -27.97
N GLN A 43 -30.46 -10.86 -26.85
CA GLN A 43 -29.26 -10.81 -26.05
C GLN A 43 -28.17 -11.67 -26.71
N VAL A 44 -27.05 -11.06 -27.10
CA VAL A 44 -25.86 -11.79 -27.55
C VAL A 44 -25.22 -12.44 -26.32
N LEU A 45 -25.21 -13.77 -26.28
CA LEU A 45 -24.65 -14.56 -25.18
C LEU A 45 -23.14 -14.75 -25.30
N CYS A 46 -22.59 -14.79 -26.51
CA CYS A 46 -21.16 -14.94 -26.76
C CYS A 46 -20.78 -14.34 -28.12
N LYS A 47 -19.62 -13.68 -28.18
CA LYS A 47 -18.99 -13.18 -29.40
C LYS A 47 -17.56 -13.71 -29.47
N LYS A 48 -17.20 -14.38 -30.56
CA LYS A 48 -15.83 -14.87 -30.79
C LYS A 48 -15.41 -14.60 -32.23
N LEU A 49 -14.27 -13.94 -32.40
CA LEU A 49 -13.69 -13.65 -33.71
C LEU A 49 -12.50 -14.57 -33.93
N PHE A 50 -12.46 -15.27 -35.05
CA PHE A 50 -11.35 -16.13 -35.43
C PHE A 50 -10.70 -15.62 -36.71
N LYS A 51 -9.37 -15.73 -36.80
CA LYS A 51 -8.60 -15.34 -37.99
C LYS A 51 -8.46 -16.51 -38.96
N LEU A 52 -8.65 -16.23 -40.24
CA LEU A 52 -8.49 -17.11 -41.39
C LEU A 52 -7.43 -16.52 -42.33
N GLY A 53 -6.18 -16.41 -41.87
CA GLY A 53 -5.13 -15.66 -42.58
C GLY A 53 -5.37 -14.16 -42.52
N ASP A 54 -5.50 -13.50 -43.67
CA ASP A 54 -5.82 -12.07 -43.81
C ASP A 54 -7.34 -11.77 -43.70
N LYS A 55 -8.14 -12.82 -43.48
CA LYS A 55 -9.60 -12.80 -43.38
C LYS A 55 -10.07 -13.22 -42.00
N GLU A 56 -11.34 -12.99 -41.68
CA GLU A 56 -11.89 -13.25 -40.36
C GLU A 56 -13.25 -13.95 -40.43
N ILE A 57 -13.56 -14.76 -39.42
CA ILE A 57 -14.88 -15.32 -39.18
C ILE A 57 -15.36 -14.96 -37.78
N LEU A 58 -16.50 -14.29 -37.73
CA LEU A 58 -17.20 -13.89 -36.53
C LEU A 58 -18.25 -14.96 -36.19
N ALA A 59 -18.17 -15.48 -34.98
CA ALA A 59 -19.15 -16.39 -34.42
C ALA A 59 -19.92 -15.71 -33.28
N LEU A 60 -21.24 -15.67 -33.42
CA LEU A 60 -22.17 -15.08 -32.46
C LEU A 60 -23.11 -16.15 -31.93
N MET A 61 -23.41 -16.07 -30.65
CA MET A 61 -24.44 -16.88 -30.01
C MET A 61 -25.50 -15.97 -29.42
N SER A 62 -26.77 -16.24 -29.68
CA SER A 62 -27.90 -15.48 -29.15
C SER A 62 -28.95 -16.42 -28.55
N ASP A 63 -29.69 -15.91 -27.56
CA ASP A 63 -30.90 -16.56 -27.04
C ASP A 63 -32.13 -15.86 -27.61
N LEU A 64 -33.00 -16.63 -28.26
CA LEU A 64 -34.31 -16.20 -28.68
C LEU A 64 -35.36 -17.18 -28.13
N GLN A 65 -36.15 -16.73 -27.14
CA GLN A 65 -37.26 -17.48 -26.56
C GLN A 65 -36.90 -18.88 -26.05
N GLY A 66 -35.68 -19.08 -25.52
CA GLY A 66 -35.24 -20.35 -24.94
C GLY A 66 -34.65 -21.33 -25.96
N SER A 67 -34.26 -20.85 -27.14
CA SER A 67 -33.49 -21.61 -28.14
C SER A 67 -32.18 -20.88 -28.44
N ILE A 68 -31.07 -21.62 -28.45
CA ILE A 68 -29.75 -21.06 -28.74
C ILE A 68 -29.57 -21.00 -30.26
N LYS A 69 -29.24 -19.82 -30.78
CA LYS A 69 -28.87 -19.64 -32.18
C LYS A 69 -27.39 -19.29 -32.30
N VAL A 70 -26.71 -19.97 -33.22
CA VAL A 70 -25.32 -19.71 -33.57
C VAL A 70 -25.28 -19.09 -34.97
N HIS A 71 -24.73 -17.89 -35.08
CA HIS A 71 -24.54 -17.19 -36.34
C HIS A 71 -23.05 -17.09 -36.65
N LEU A 72 -22.64 -17.54 -37.82
CA LEU A 72 -21.27 -17.46 -38.32
C LEU A 72 -21.24 -16.54 -39.54
N ALA A 73 -20.43 -15.49 -39.50
CA ALA A 73 -20.27 -14.54 -40.61
C ALA A 73 -18.79 -14.34 -40.94
N THR A 74 -18.41 -14.30 -42.21
CA THR A 74 -17.01 -14.15 -42.64
C THR A 74 -16.88 -13.26 -43.87
N ASP A 75 -15.77 -12.52 -43.96
CA ASP A 75 -15.41 -11.67 -45.11
C ASP A 75 -14.59 -12.44 -46.19
N HIS A 76 -14.60 -13.77 -46.11
CA HIS A 76 -14.04 -14.67 -47.10
C HIS A 76 -14.92 -14.70 -48.36
N MET A 77 -14.30 -14.62 -49.55
CA MET A 77 -15.02 -14.47 -50.82
C MET A 77 -15.26 -15.78 -51.57
N GLU A 78 -14.46 -16.82 -51.31
CA GLU A 78 -14.68 -18.14 -51.93
C GLU A 78 -15.67 -18.96 -51.11
N PRO A 79 -16.53 -19.81 -51.74
CA PRO A 79 -17.54 -20.60 -51.05
C PRO A 79 -16.96 -21.48 -49.94
N LEU A 80 -17.43 -21.29 -48.72
CA LEU A 80 -17.00 -22.07 -47.57
C LEU A 80 -18.04 -23.13 -47.19
N ILE A 81 -17.54 -24.28 -46.75
CA ILE A 81 -18.33 -25.34 -46.12
C ILE A 81 -17.90 -25.45 -44.65
N LEU A 82 -18.86 -25.31 -43.74
CA LEU A 82 -18.68 -25.58 -42.33
C LEU A 82 -18.79 -27.09 -42.09
N HIS A 83 -17.72 -27.71 -41.59
CA HIS A 83 -17.74 -29.09 -41.10
C HIS A 83 -17.72 -29.06 -39.58
N TRP A 84 -18.84 -29.36 -38.95
CA TRP A 84 -19.08 -29.10 -37.53
C TRP A 84 -19.76 -30.26 -36.81
N ALA A 85 -19.63 -30.27 -35.48
CA ALA A 85 -20.26 -31.25 -34.61
C ALA A 85 -20.69 -30.60 -33.29
N LEU A 86 -21.46 -31.33 -32.48
CA LEU A 86 -21.86 -30.89 -31.13
C LEU A 86 -21.14 -31.73 -30.08
N ALA A 87 -20.77 -31.09 -28.97
CA ALA A 87 -19.96 -31.68 -27.91
C ALA A 87 -20.68 -31.59 -26.57
N LYS A 88 -20.84 -32.72 -25.86
CA LYS A 88 -21.30 -32.72 -24.46
C LYS A 88 -20.13 -32.66 -23.49
N LYS A 89 -18.92 -33.02 -23.95
CA LYS A 89 -17.62 -32.83 -23.29
C LYS A 89 -16.67 -32.10 -24.25
N ALA A 90 -15.77 -31.25 -23.73
CA ALA A 90 -14.85 -30.50 -24.57
C ALA A 90 -14.02 -31.43 -25.48
N GLY A 91 -13.94 -31.09 -26.78
CA GLY A 91 -13.22 -31.86 -27.80
C GLY A 91 -13.95 -33.08 -28.39
N GLU A 92 -15.18 -33.37 -27.97
CA GLU A 92 -16.00 -34.46 -28.54
C GLU A 92 -16.63 -34.07 -29.88
N TRP A 93 -16.54 -34.95 -30.90
CA TRP A 93 -17.21 -34.79 -32.19
C TRP A 93 -18.42 -35.74 -32.27
N LYS A 94 -19.63 -35.17 -32.21
CA LYS A 94 -20.88 -35.90 -32.41
C LYS A 94 -21.77 -35.22 -33.45
N ALA A 95 -22.29 -36.00 -34.39
CA ALA A 95 -23.20 -35.48 -35.41
C ALA A 95 -24.45 -34.83 -34.76
N PRO A 96 -24.89 -33.66 -35.25
CA PRO A 96 -26.06 -32.97 -34.72
C PRO A 96 -27.34 -33.81 -34.93
N PRO A 97 -28.30 -33.77 -33.98
CA PRO A 97 -29.53 -34.57 -34.08
C PRO A 97 -30.44 -34.11 -35.23
N PRO A 98 -31.29 -34.99 -35.80
CA PRO A 98 -32.18 -34.63 -36.91
C PRO A 98 -33.09 -33.46 -36.55
N GLY A 99 -33.07 -32.40 -37.36
CA GLY A 99 -33.88 -31.18 -37.15
C GLY A 99 -33.09 -29.93 -36.75
N THR A 100 -31.83 -30.09 -36.31
CA THR A 100 -30.92 -28.97 -35.94
C THR A 100 -30.04 -28.51 -37.10
N GLN A 101 -30.05 -29.22 -38.24
CA GLN A 101 -29.21 -28.91 -39.38
C GLN A 101 -29.82 -27.78 -40.23
N PRO A 102 -29.01 -26.80 -40.69
CA PRO A 102 -29.44 -25.83 -41.68
C PRO A 102 -29.92 -26.50 -42.99
N PRO A 103 -30.86 -25.89 -43.73
CA PRO A 103 -31.34 -26.43 -45.00
C PRO A 103 -30.18 -26.67 -45.99
N GLY A 104 -30.14 -27.86 -46.61
CA GLY A 104 -29.08 -28.25 -47.56
C GLY A 104 -27.81 -28.85 -46.93
N SER A 105 -27.82 -29.12 -45.62
CA SER A 105 -26.69 -29.76 -44.94
C SER A 105 -26.60 -31.27 -45.20
N THR A 106 -25.37 -31.81 -45.20
CA THR A 106 -25.10 -33.25 -45.33
C THR A 106 -24.59 -33.80 -44.01
N VAL A 107 -25.34 -34.73 -43.41
CA VAL A 107 -24.95 -35.37 -42.13
C VAL A 107 -23.99 -36.53 -42.40
N LEU A 108 -22.88 -36.55 -41.68
CA LEU A 108 -21.85 -37.59 -41.69
C LEU A 108 -21.90 -38.36 -40.36
N GLU A 109 -21.10 -39.42 -40.25
CA GLU A 109 -21.11 -40.31 -39.07
C GLU A 109 -20.81 -39.58 -37.75
N MET A 110 -19.88 -38.62 -37.76
CA MET A 110 -19.46 -37.88 -36.56
C MET A 110 -19.62 -36.35 -36.65
N ALA A 111 -20.11 -35.83 -37.78
CA ALA A 111 -20.16 -34.41 -38.08
C ALA A 111 -21.29 -34.07 -39.06
N CYS A 112 -21.46 -32.80 -39.37
CA CYS A 112 -22.37 -32.28 -40.39
C CYS A 112 -21.63 -31.25 -41.25
N GLU A 113 -21.88 -31.28 -42.56
CA GLU A 113 -21.39 -30.28 -43.51
C GLU A 113 -22.52 -29.33 -43.91
N SER A 114 -22.31 -28.02 -43.73
CA SER A 114 -23.29 -26.97 -44.01
C SER A 114 -22.62 -25.85 -44.83
N SER A 115 -23.23 -25.44 -45.93
CA SER A 115 -22.69 -24.38 -46.79
C SER A 115 -23.08 -23.00 -46.29
N PHE A 116 -22.16 -22.04 -46.40
CA PHE A 116 -22.48 -20.63 -46.16
C PHE A 116 -23.31 -20.06 -47.31
N SER A 117 -24.11 -19.03 -47.01
CA SER A 117 -24.87 -18.25 -47.99
C SER A 117 -24.22 -16.90 -48.21
N ASP A 118 -24.13 -16.45 -49.46
CA ASP A 118 -23.63 -15.12 -49.81
C ASP A 118 -24.65 -14.04 -49.45
N ALA A 119 -24.14 -12.94 -48.88
CA ALA A 119 -24.92 -11.77 -48.51
C ALA A 119 -24.12 -10.48 -48.77
N GLU A 120 -24.82 -9.35 -48.83
CA GLU A 120 -24.24 -8.04 -49.06
C GLU A 120 -24.78 -7.03 -48.04
N LEU A 121 -23.90 -6.22 -47.46
CA LEU A 121 -24.26 -5.17 -46.52
C LEU A 121 -23.44 -3.91 -46.85
N ASP A 122 -24.12 -2.80 -47.11
CA ASP A 122 -23.53 -1.51 -47.50
C ASP A 122 -22.46 -1.62 -48.62
N GLY A 123 -22.71 -2.46 -49.63
CA GLY A 123 -21.80 -2.65 -50.78
C GLY A 123 -20.62 -3.59 -50.53
N LEU A 124 -20.54 -4.21 -49.35
CA LEU A 124 -19.51 -5.18 -48.98
C LEU A 124 -20.11 -6.59 -48.92
N HIS A 125 -19.47 -7.54 -49.61
CA HIS A 125 -19.87 -8.95 -49.61
C HIS A 125 -19.34 -9.69 -48.38
N TYR A 126 -20.18 -10.57 -47.84
CA TYR A 126 -19.84 -11.50 -46.76
C TYR A 126 -20.62 -12.80 -46.90
N GLN A 127 -20.11 -13.87 -46.30
CA GLN A 127 -20.78 -15.16 -46.22
C GLN A 127 -21.33 -15.37 -44.81
N VAL A 128 -22.56 -15.91 -44.70
CA VAL A 128 -23.24 -16.14 -43.41
C VAL A 128 -23.90 -17.52 -43.32
N LEU A 129 -23.91 -18.09 -42.13
CA LEU A 129 -24.60 -19.32 -41.80
C LEU A 129 -25.25 -19.20 -40.41
N GLU A 130 -26.50 -19.65 -40.30
CA GLU A 130 -27.27 -19.70 -39.05
C GLU A 130 -27.59 -21.15 -38.69
N ILE A 131 -27.35 -21.51 -37.43
CA ILE A 131 -27.63 -22.83 -36.86
C ILE A 131 -28.52 -22.63 -35.63
N GLN A 132 -29.64 -23.35 -35.57
CA GLN A 132 -30.54 -23.34 -34.42
C GLN A 132 -30.35 -24.62 -33.60
N LEU A 133 -30.22 -24.46 -32.28
CA LEU A 133 -30.02 -25.53 -31.32
C LEU A 133 -31.20 -25.56 -30.34
N ASP A 134 -31.84 -26.73 -30.23
CA ASP A 134 -33.05 -26.94 -29.43
C ASP A 134 -32.76 -27.53 -28.03
N ASP A 135 -31.49 -27.74 -27.66
CA ASP A 135 -31.08 -28.44 -26.42
C ASP A 135 -29.89 -27.74 -25.74
N ASP A 136 -30.10 -27.27 -24.50
CA ASP A 136 -29.07 -26.68 -23.62
C ASP A 136 -28.06 -27.71 -23.08
N ALA A 137 -28.21 -29.01 -23.40
CA ALA A 137 -27.34 -30.07 -22.90
C ALA A 137 -25.96 -30.16 -23.59
N TYR A 138 -25.69 -29.34 -24.62
CA TYR A 138 -24.39 -29.29 -25.29
C TYR A 138 -23.50 -28.23 -24.66
N LYS A 139 -22.22 -28.58 -24.43
CA LYS A 139 -21.23 -27.68 -23.83
C LYS A 139 -20.39 -26.95 -24.88
N GLY A 140 -20.42 -27.37 -26.14
CA GLY A 140 -19.79 -26.61 -27.22
C GLY A 140 -19.96 -27.23 -28.60
N MET A 141 -19.33 -26.59 -29.58
CA MET A 141 -19.37 -26.93 -31.00
C MET A 141 -17.96 -26.84 -31.60
N PRO A 142 -17.26 -27.98 -31.77
CA PRO A 142 -16.07 -28.04 -32.60
C PRO A 142 -16.43 -27.92 -34.08
N PHE A 143 -15.61 -27.19 -34.84
CA PHE A 143 -15.77 -27.08 -36.29
C PHE A 143 -14.44 -26.83 -37.00
N VAL A 144 -14.42 -27.15 -38.29
CA VAL A 144 -13.38 -26.77 -39.24
C VAL A 144 -14.05 -26.24 -40.51
N LEU A 145 -13.34 -25.41 -41.27
CA LEU A 145 -13.86 -24.86 -42.52
C LEU A 145 -13.19 -25.56 -43.69
N ARG A 146 -13.94 -25.80 -44.76
CA ARG A 146 -13.40 -26.33 -46.02
C ARG A 146 -13.65 -25.33 -47.13
N CYS A 147 -12.59 -24.91 -47.81
CA CYS A 147 -12.66 -24.15 -49.06
C CYS A 147 -12.10 -25.04 -50.18
N ASN A 148 -12.92 -25.40 -51.17
CA ASN A 148 -12.56 -26.37 -52.22
C ASN A 148 -12.04 -27.70 -51.62
N GLU A 149 -10.80 -28.11 -51.93
CA GLU A 149 -10.16 -29.31 -51.35
C GLU A 149 -9.31 -29.03 -50.10
N THR A 150 -9.26 -27.79 -49.62
CA THR A 150 -8.38 -27.37 -48.51
C THR A 150 -9.16 -27.25 -47.20
N TRP A 151 -8.63 -27.85 -46.14
CA TRP A 151 -9.15 -27.72 -44.78
C TRP A 151 -8.47 -26.57 -44.05
N ILE A 152 -9.27 -25.67 -43.49
CA ILE A 152 -8.83 -24.52 -42.72
C ILE A 152 -9.09 -24.81 -41.24
N LYS A 153 -8.04 -24.65 -40.44
CA LYS A 153 -7.99 -24.93 -39.00
C LYS A 153 -7.45 -23.70 -38.23
N ASN A 154 -7.73 -23.64 -36.95
CA ASN A 154 -7.22 -22.62 -36.05
C ASN A 154 -5.79 -22.97 -35.57
N ASN A 155 -4.76 -22.51 -36.26
CA ASN A 155 -3.35 -22.75 -35.88
C ASN A 155 -3.06 -24.25 -35.60
N ASN A 156 -3.40 -25.14 -36.54
CA ASN A 156 -3.30 -26.60 -36.44
C ASN A 156 -4.27 -27.30 -35.47
N SER A 157 -5.17 -26.58 -34.81
CA SER A 157 -6.25 -27.12 -33.98
C SER A 157 -7.63 -26.85 -34.59
N ASP A 158 -8.65 -27.61 -34.22
CA ASP A 158 -10.03 -27.37 -34.68
C ASP A 158 -10.58 -26.09 -34.02
N PHE A 159 -11.47 -25.36 -34.70
CA PHE A 159 -12.17 -24.25 -34.06
C PHE A 159 -13.13 -24.80 -33.01
N TYR A 160 -13.31 -24.05 -31.92
CA TYR A 160 -14.23 -24.46 -30.85
C TYR A 160 -15.03 -23.27 -30.34
N LEU A 161 -16.35 -23.44 -30.35
CA LEU A 161 -17.31 -22.51 -29.75
C LEU A 161 -17.85 -23.12 -28.45
N ASP A 162 -17.69 -22.42 -27.33
CA ASP A 162 -18.10 -22.90 -26.02
C ASP A 162 -19.48 -22.37 -25.66
N PHE A 163 -20.43 -23.26 -25.34
CA PHE A 163 -21.80 -22.93 -24.96
C PHE A 163 -21.97 -22.68 -23.46
N SER A 164 -20.98 -23.02 -22.63
CA SER A 164 -21.06 -22.88 -21.18
C SER A 164 -20.84 -21.44 -20.66
N ARG A 165 -20.34 -20.53 -21.51
CA ARG A 165 -20.20 -19.11 -21.20
C ARG A 165 -21.54 -18.37 -21.35
N LYS A 166 -22.31 -18.24 -20.27
CA LYS A 166 -23.19 -17.07 -20.11
C LYS A 166 -22.27 -15.89 -19.80
N ILE A 167 -22.15 -14.92 -20.70
CA ILE A 167 -21.44 -13.66 -20.38
C ILE A 167 -22.09 -13.09 -19.10
N ALA A 168 -21.35 -13.14 -17.99
CA ALA A 168 -21.58 -12.26 -16.86
C ALA A 168 -21.60 -10.85 -17.44
N LYS A 169 -22.67 -10.12 -17.17
CA LYS A 169 -22.83 -8.71 -17.54
C LYS A 169 -21.46 -8.04 -17.51
N SER A 170 -21.07 -7.38 -18.60
CA SER A 170 -20.16 -6.27 -18.50
C SER A 170 -20.79 -5.30 -17.50
N THR A 171 -20.43 -5.41 -16.23
CA THR A 171 -20.52 -4.32 -15.28
C THR A 171 -19.55 -3.26 -15.76
N GLU A 172 -19.99 -2.50 -16.75
CA GLU A 172 -19.66 -1.08 -16.78
C GLU A 172 -20.01 -0.53 -15.40
N GLY A 173 -19.00 0.00 -14.71
CA GLY A 173 -19.19 0.81 -13.51
C GLY A 173 -19.78 0.10 -12.30
N THR A 174 -19.01 -0.80 -11.69
CA THR A 174 -18.98 -0.88 -10.22
C THR A 174 -17.53 -0.90 -9.78
N SER A 175 -16.86 0.25 -9.95
CA SER A 175 -15.92 0.70 -8.93
C SER A 175 -16.76 1.00 -7.68
N ASP A 176 -17.12 -0.06 -6.94
CA ASP A 176 -17.53 0.14 -5.56
C ASP A 176 -16.31 0.74 -4.85
N GLY A 177 -16.50 1.88 -4.19
CA GLY A 177 -15.46 2.70 -3.59
C GLY A 177 -14.75 2.08 -2.38
N SER A 178 -14.49 0.77 -2.39
CA SER A 178 -13.74 0.06 -1.36
C SER A 178 -12.96 -1.12 -1.97
N LYS A 179 -11.61 -1.08 -1.83
CA LYS A 179 -10.64 -2.19 -1.93
C LYS A 179 -11.12 -3.44 -2.70
N GLY A 180 -11.03 -3.45 -4.02
CA GLY A 180 -11.41 -4.59 -4.87
C GLY A 180 -10.21 -5.32 -5.48
N THR A 181 -10.35 -6.63 -5.75
CA THR A 181 -9.41 -7.44 -6.56
C THR A 181 -9.88 -7.58 -8.02
N ALA A 182 -9.00 -8.02 -8.93
CA ALA A 182 -9.32 -8.28 -10.34
C ALA A 182 -10.14 -9.58 -10.53
N LYS A 183 -11.34 -9.64 -9.93
CA LYS A 183 -12.17 -10.88 -9.82
C LYS A 183 -12.32 -11.64 -11.13
N GLY A 184 -12.66 -10.96 -12.24
CA GLY A 184 -12.86 -11.62 -13.53
C GLY A 184 -11.61 -12.31 -14.08
N LEU A 185 -10.42 -11.74 -13.84
CA LEU A 185 -9.15 -12.40 -14.17
C LEU A 185 -8.90 -13.58 -13.25
N LEU A 186 -9.14 -13.43 -11.95
CA LEU A 186 -8.93 -14.51 -10.96
C LEU A 186 -9.85 -15.71 -11.20
N GLU A 187 -11.11 -15.48 -11.56
CA GLU A 187 -12.04 -16.52 -11.99
C GLU A 187 -11.54 -17.23 -13.25
N THR A 188 -11.06 -16.46 -14.24
CA THR A 188 -10.47 -17.03 -15.45
C THR A 188 -9.24 -17.89 -15.13
N ILE A 189 -8.38 -17.45 -14.21
CA ILE A 189 -7.22 -18.24 -13.73
C ILE A 189 -7.69 -19.52 -13.06
N ALA A 190 -8.69 -19.44 -12.18
CA ALA A 190 -9.23 -20.60 -11.47
C ALA A 190 -9.84 -21.64 -12.43
N ASP A 191 -10.61 -21.19 -13.42
CA ASP A 191 -11.22 -22.05 -14.44
C ASP A 191 -10.14 -22.76 -15.29
N LEU A 192 -9.05 -22.07 -15.61
CA LEU A 192 -7.95 -22.62 -16.42
C LEU A 192 -6.95 -23.44 -15.59
N GLU A 193 -7.06 -23.46 -14.27
CA GLU A 193 -6.14 -24.20 -13.40
C GLU A 193 -6.25 -25.72 -13.63
N GLU A 194 -7.44 -26.22 -14.01
CA GLU A 194 -7.63 -27.65 -14.32
C GLU A 194 -6.79 -28.09 -15.54
N ASP A 195 -6.61 -27.20 -16.52
CA ASP A 195 -5.72 -27.42 -17.66
C ASP A 195 -4.25 -27.13 -17.29
N ALA A 196 -4.00 -26.12 -16.43
CA ALA A 196 -2.66 -25.74 -16.00
C ALA A 196 -1.95 -26.82 -15.17
N GLN A 197 -2.69 -27.57 -14.34
CA GLN A 197 -2.13 -28.68 -13.55
C GLN A 197 -1.63 -29.85 -14.40
N ARG A 198 -1.96 -29.91 -15.71
CA ARG A 198 -1.46 -30.96 -16.60
C ARG A 198 0.06 -30.95 -16.63
N SER A 199 0.68 -29.77 -16.79
CA SER A 199 2.13 -29.61 -16.63
C SER A 199 2.53 -28.15 -16.51
N LEU A 200 3.72 -27.89 -15.99
CA LEU A 200 4.32 -26.54 -15.93
C LEU A 200 4.35 -25.83 -17.29
N MET A 201 4.52 -26.57 -18.40
CA MET A 201 4.47 -26.02 -19.75
C MET A 201 3.09 -25.42 -20.07
N HIS A 202 1.99 -26.12 -19.72
CA HIS A 202 0.64 -25.59 -19.93
C HIS A 202 0.41 -24.36 -19.07
N ARG A 203 0.78 -24.43 -17.79
CA ARG A 203 0.65 -23.30 -16.86
C ARG A 203 1.37 -22.05 -17.37
N PHE A 204 2.61 -22.15 -17.82
CA PHE A 204 3.34 -20.99 -18.35
C PHE A 204 2.78 -20.46 -19.67
N ASN A 205 2.24 -21.32 -20.53
CA ASN A 205 1.55 -20.87 -21.75
C ASN A 205 0.26 -20.12 -21.42
N ILE A 206 -0.55 -20.65 -20.50
CA ILE A 206 -1.77 -19.98 -20.02
C ILE A 206 -1.40 -18.64 -19.37
N ALA A 207 -0.39 -18.62 -18.50
CA ALA A 207 0.10 -17.38 -17.89
C ALA A 207 0.56 -16.38 -18.96
N ALA A 208 1.27 -16.83 -20.01
CA ALA A 208 1.68 -15.98 -21.13
C ALA A 208 0.49 -15.40 -21.91
N ASP A 209 -0.58 -16.17 -22.09
CA ASP A 209 -1.82 -15.73 -22.75
C ASP A 209 -2.60 -14.70 -21.90
N LEU A 210 -2.52 -14.81 -20.58
CA LEU A 210 -3.21 -13.91 -19.63
C LEU A 210 -2.47 -12.61 -19.33
N VAL A 211 -1.20 -12.44 -19.76
CA VAL A 211 -0.40 -11.23 -19.46
C VAL A 211 -1.09 -9.95 -19.91
N GLU A 212 -1.67 -9.92 -21.12
CA GLU A 212 -2.31 -8.73 -21.66
C GLU A 212 -3.56 -8.35 -20.86
N GLN A 213 -4.38 -9.34 -20.51
CA GLN A 213 -5.57 -9.15 -19.68
C GLN A 213 -5.21 -8.68 -18.27
N ALA A 214 -4.12 -9.20 -17.70
CA ALA A 214 -3.61 -8.77 -16.40
C ALA A 214 -3.12 -7.32 -16.42
N LYS A 215 -2.43 -6.90 -17.49
CA LYS A 215 -2.04 -5.50 -17.69
C LYS A 215 -3.28 -4.60 -17.81
N ASP A 216 -4.30 -5.01 -18.57
CA ASP A 216 -5.53 -4.21 -18.74
C ASP A 216 -6.31 -4.05 -17.42
N ALA A 217 -6.20 -5.02 -16.51
CA ALA A 217 -6.73 -4.93 -15.15
C ALA A 217 -5.81 -4.15 -14.16
N GLY A 218 -4.72 -3.57 -14.65
CA GLY A 218 -3.82 -2.71 -13.87
C GLY A 218 -3.00 -3.43 -12.79
N HIS A 219 -2.65 -2.72 -11.71
CA HIS A 219 -1.87 -3.27 -10.59
C HIS A 219 -2.52 -4.53 -9.99
N LEU A 220 -3.86 -4.55 -9.88
CA LEU A 220 -4.60 -5.67 -9.30
C LEU A 220 -4.59 -6.91 -10.21
N GLY A 221 -4.56 -6.74 -11.52
CA GLY A 221 -4.41 -7.84 -12.47
C GLY A 221 -3.03 -8.50 -12.38
N LEU A 222 -1.97 -7.69 -12.35
CA LEU A 222 -0.61 -8.19 -12.16
C LEU A 222 -0.39 -8.82 -10.77
N ALA A 223 -1.05 -8.27 -9.73
CA ALA A 223 -1.08 -8.88 -8.41
C ALA A 223 -1.71 -10.28 -8.46
N GLY A 224 -2.81 -10.48 -9.20
CA GLY A 224 -3.41 -11.79 -9.42
C GLY A 224 -2.46 -12.79 -10.09
N LEU A 225 -1.72 -12.36 -11.11
CA LEU A 225 -0.68 -13.21 -11.73
C LEU A 225 0.46 -13.54 -10.77
N LEU A 226 0.91 -12.57 -9.96
CA LEU A 226 1.93 -12.80 -8.94
C LEU A 226 1.47 -13.84 -7.93
N VAL A 227 0.26 -13.68 -7.38
CA VAL A 227 -0.34 -14.63 -6.42
C VAL A 227 -0.36 -16.03 -7.00
N TRP A 228 -0.84 -16.18 -8.25
CA TRP A 228 -0.91 -17.49 -8.91
C TRP A 228 0.47 -18.12 -9.09
N MET A 229 1.46 -17.36 -9.57
CA MET A 229 2.83 -17.84 -9.73
C MET A 229 3.50 -18.16 -8.39
N ARG A 230 3.20 -17.41 -7.32
CA ARG A 230 3.73 -17.68 -5.97
C ARG A 230 3.11 -18.91 -5.34
N PHE A 231 1.80 -19.17 -5.52
CA PHE A 231 1.19 -20.43 -5.11
C PHE A 231 1.84 -21.63 -5.83
N MET A 232 2.16 -21.49 -7.12
CA MET A 232 2.94 -22.50 -7.84
C MET A 232 4.34 -22.67 -7.23
N ALA A 233 5.09 -21.58 -7.02
CA ALA A 233 6.47 -21.63 -6.52
C ALA A 233 6.57 -22.19 -5.08
N THR A 234 5.54 -21.96 -4.26
CA THR A 234 5.45 -22.43 -2.86
C THR A 234 4.77 -23.79 -2.72
N ARG A 235 4.61 -24.53 -3.83
CA ARG A 235 4.03 -25.89 -3.89
C ARG A 235 2.57 -26.01 -3.42
N GLN A 236 1.81 -24.93 -3.46
CA GLN A 236 0.37 -24.96 -3.16
C GLN A 236 -0.46 -25.49 -4.34
N LEU A 237 0.12 -25.48 -5.54
CA LEU A 237 -0.54 -25.95 -6.77
C LEU A 237 0.13 -27.20 -7.33
N VAL A 238 -0.65 -28.02 -8.03
CA VAL A 238 -0.18 -29.23 -8.69
C VAL A 238 0.65 -28.87 -9.92
N TRP A 239 1.91 -29.30 -9.97
CA TRP A 239 2.81 -28.98 -11.08
C TRP A 239 2.62 -29.88 -12.31
N ASN A 240 2.25 -31.14 -12.10
CA ASN A 240 1.95 -32.09 -13.16
C ASN A 240 0.90 -33.09 -12.71
N LYS A 241 0.08 -33.55 -13.65
CA LYS A 241 -0.90 -34.60 -13.46
C LYS A 241 -0.95 -35.47 -14.71
N ASN A 242 -0.25 -36.61 -14.68
CA ASN A 242 -0.31 -37.65 -15.71
C ASN A 242 -0.03 -37.14 -17.14
N TYR A 243 0.88 -36.16 -17.33
CA TYR A 243 1.22 -35.65 -18.65
C TYR A 243 2.72 -35.46 -18.82
N ASN A 244 3.32 -36.19 -19.75
CA ASN A 244 4.77 -36.17 -19.97
C ASN A 244 5.15 -35.00 -20.88
N VAL A 245 6.05 -34.13 -20.41
CA VAL A 245 6.54 -32.98 -21.19
C VAL A 245 8.05 -32.93 -21.17
N LYS A 246 8.65 -32.81 -22.35
CA LYS A 246 10.11 -32.70 -22.43
C LYS A 246 10.57 -31.41 -21.74
N PRO A 247 11.66 -31.43 -20.95
CA PRO A 247 12.21 -30.24 -20.31
C PRO A 247 12.37 -29.02 -21.23
N ARG A 248 12.73 -29.22 -22.50
CA ARG A 248 12.84 -28.15 -23.53
C ARG A 248 11.52 -27.40 -23.78
N GLU A 249 10.38 -28.09 -23.70
CA GLU A 249 9.05 -27.51 -23.96
C GLU A 249 8.59 -26.67 -22.76
N ILE A 250 8.90 -27.11 -21.53
CA ILE A 250 8.70 -26.31 -20.30
C ILE A 250 9.55 -25.04 -20.38
N SER A 251 10.84 -25.18 -20.70
CA SER A 251 11.78 -24.06 -20.84
C SER A 251 11.33 -23.05 -21.91
N GLN A 252 10.75 -23.51 -23.02
CA GLN A 252 10.24 -22.65 -24.10
C GLN A 252 8.97 -21.90 -23.70
N ALA A 253 8.03 -22.56 -23.00
CA ALA A 253 6.83 -21.89 -22.50
C ALA A 253 7.15 -20.82 -21.46
N GLN A 254 8.11 -21.12 -20.59
CA GLN A 254 8.65 -20.17 -19.61
C GLN A 254 9.38 -18.99 -20.27
N ASP A 255 10.15 -19.25 -21.33
CA ASP A 255 10.79 -18.21 -22.16
C ASP A 255 9.73 -17.26 -22.76
N ARG A 256 8.64 -17.82 -23.31
CA ARG A 256 7.51 -17.04 -23.83
C ARG A 256 6.90 -16.15 -22.76
N PHE A 257 6.59 -16.69 -21.59
CA PHE A 257 6.01 -15.95 -20.48
C PHE A 257 6.91 -14.79 -20.02
N THR A 258 8.18 -15.09 -19.73
CA THR A 258 9.14 -14.07 -19.28
C THR A 258 9.45 -13.03 -20.34
N ASN A 259 9.39 -13.37 -21.63
CA ASN A 259 9.53 -12.40 -22.72
C ASN A 259 8.33 -11.43 -22.76
N ASN A 260 7.11 -11.88 -22.48
CA ASN A 260 5.94 -10.99 -22.37
C ASN A 260 6.10 -10.03 -21.18
N LEU A 261 6.56 -10.53 -20.02
CA LEU A 261 6.82 -9.70 -18.83
C LEU A 261 7.90 -8.64 -19.08
N GLN A 262 9.00 -8.99 -19.78
CA GLN A 262 10.04 -8.03 -20.15
C GLN A 262 9.48 -6.89 -21.03
N SER A 263 8.54 -7.21 -21.92
CA SER A 263 7.92 -6.21 -22.81
C SER A 263 7.08 -5.22 -22.02
N LEU A 264 6.37 -5.69 -21.00
CA LEU A 264 5.65 -4.83 -20.06
C LEU A 264 6.62 -3.98 -19.22
N TYR A 265 7.71 -4.58 -18.71
CA TYR A 265 8.72 -3.91 -17.89
C TYR A 265 9.35 -2.71 -18.63
N LYS A 266 9.54 -2.87 -19.94
CA LYS A 266 10.05 -1.83 -20.83
C LYS A 266 9.04 -0.69 -21.04
N THR A 267 7.77 -1.03 -21.25
CA THR A 267 6.73 -0.08 -21.68
C THR A 267 6.04 0.64 -20.52
N TYR A 268 5.92 -0.01 -19.36
CA TYR A 268 5.13 0.47 -18.21
C TYR A 268 6.01 0.53 -16.95
N PRO A 269 6.72 1.65 -16.73
CA PRO A 269 7.59 1.82 -15.58
C PRO A 269 6.90 1.58 -14.22
N GLN A 270 5.63 1.95 -14.10
CA GLN A 270 4.84 1.80 -12.87
C GLN A 270 4.56 0.35 -12.45
N TYR A 271 4.86 -0.64 -13.30
CA TYR A 271 4.65 -2.05 -13.00
C TYR A 271 5.96 -2.80 -12.75
N ARG A 272 7.11 -2.12 -12.75
CA ARG A 272 8.43 -2.77 -12.73
C ARG A 272 8.66 -3.56 -11.45
N GLU A 273 8.28 -3.01 -10.29
CA GLU A 273 8.37 -3.71 -9.01
C GLU A 273 7.56 -5.02 -9.04
N MET A 274 6.27 -4.95 -9.43
CA MET A 274 5.39 -6.11 -9.53
C MET A 274 5.89 -7.16 -10.53
N LEU A 275 6.37 -6.71 -11.70
CA LEU A 275 6.93 -7.60 -12.73
C LEU A 275 8.21 -8.29 -12.25
N ARG A 276 9.09 -7.59 -11.53
CA ARG A 276 10.27 -8.21 -10.89
C ARG A 276 9.85 -9.27 -9.87
N MET A 277 8.80 -9.03 -9.10
CA MET A 277 8.27 -10.00 -8.14
C MET A 277 7.65 -11.23 -8.85
N ILE A 278 6.96 -11.05 -9.98
CA ILE A 278 6.45 -12.19 -10.77
C ILE A 278 7.62 -12.99 -11.34
N MET A 279 8.62 -12.30 -11.91
CA MET A 279 9.80 -12.92 -12.49
C MET A 279 10.67 -13.61 -11.43
N SER A 280 10.68 -13.18 -10.17
CA SER A 280 11.40 -13.88 -9.10
C SER A 280 10.71 -15.18 -8.66
N ALA A 281 9.42 -15.35 -8.96
CA ALA A 281 8.65 -16.58 -8.69
C ALA A 281 8.83 -17.65 -9.79
N VAL A 282 9.45 -17.30 -10.92
CA VAL A 282 9.64 -18.21 -12.06
C VAL A 282 11.11 -18.17 -12.51
N GLY A 283 11.64 -19.28 -13.01
CA GLY A 283 12.96 -19.26 -13.64
C GLY A 283 12.98 -18.48 -14.97
N ARG A 284 14.18 -18.29 -15.53
CA ARG A 284 14.41 -17.53 -16.76
C ARG A 284 13.79 -18.14 -18.02
N GLY A 285 13.78 -19.47 -18.13
CA GLY A 285 13.49 -20.17 -19.37
C GLY A 285 14.58 -19.98 -20.45
N GLY A 286 14.38 -20.60 -21.60
CA GLY A 286 15.33 -20.53 -22.73
C GLY A 286 14.96 -21.42 -23.91
N GLN A 287 15.60 -21.16 -25.06
CA GLN A 287 15.37 -21.88 -26.32
C GLN A 287 16.05 -23.26 -26.35
N GLY A 288 15.30 -24.28 -26.76
CA GLY A 288 15.76 -25.56 -27.35
C GLY A 288 16.65 -26.48 -26.51
N ASP A 289 17.86 -26.05 -26.23
CA ASP A 289 18.94 -26.90 -25.71
C ASP A 289 19.12 -26.81 -24.19
N VAL A 290 18.72 -25.68 -23.58
CA VAL A 290 18.96 -25.43 -22.15
C VAL A 290 18.19 -26.43 -21.27
N GLY A 291 16.90 -26.67 -21.56
CA GLY A 291 16.12 -27.69 -20.85
C GLY A 291 16.55 -29.12 -21.19
N GLN A 292 16.96 -29.38 -22.45
CA GLN A 292 17.37 -30.73 -22.88
C GLN A 292 18.65 -31.20 -22.18
N ARG A 293 19.56 -30.28 -21.83
CA ARG A 293 20.79 -30.58 -21.08
C ARG A 293 20.56 -31.22 -19.73
N ILE A 294 19.51 -30.83 -19.01
CA ILE A 294 19.13 -31.46 -17.73
C ILE A 294 19.02 -32.97 -17.91
N ARG A 295 18.46 -33.41 -19.03
CA ARG A 295 18.28 -34.83 -19.34
C ARG A 295 19.58 -35.48 -19.85
N ASP A 296 20.34 -34.79 -20.68
CA ASP A 296 21.55 -35.37 -21.28
C ASP A 296 22.70 -35.48 -20.27
N GLU A 297 22.83 -34.51 -19.36
CA GLU A 297 23.89 -34.47 -18.34
C GLU A 297 23.72 -35.54 -17.28
N ILE A 298 22.52 -35.75 -16.74
CA ILE A 298 22.31 -36.79 -15.72
C ILE A 298 22.69 -38.19 -16.22
N LEU A 299 22.47 -38.47 -17.51
CA LEU A 299 22.92 -39.70 -18.17
C LEU A 299 24.45 -39.81 -18.24
N VAL A 300 25.13 -38.71 -18.57
CA VAL A 300 26.59 -38.64 -18.59
C VAL A 300 27.16 -38.85 -17.18
N ILE A 301 26.56 -38.24 -16.16
CA ILE A 301 26.97 -38.36 -14.76
C ILE A 301 26.85 -39.80 -14.27
N GLN A 302 25.70 -40.44 -14.52
CA GLN A 302 25.47 -41.84 -14.16
C GLN A 302 26.49 -42.78 -14.82
N ARG A 303 26.81 -42.53 -16.09
CA ARG A 303 27.76 -43.32 -16.86
C ARG A 303 29.20 -43.11 -16.39
N ASN A 304 29.63 -41.87 -16.18
CA ASN A 304 31.00 -41.55 -15.78
C ASN A 304 31.32 -42.04 -14.37
N ASN A 305 30.34 -42.02 -13.47
CA ASN A 305 30.52 -42.38 -12.06
C ASN A 305 30.03 -43.80 -11.71
N ASN A 306 29.60 -44.59 -12.70
CA ASN A 306 29.08 -45.95 -12.51
C ASN A 306 27.96 -46.04 -11.44
N CYS A 307 27.07 -45.05 -11.37
CA CYS A 307 25.97 -44.98 -10.40
C CYS A 307 24.58 -45.22 -11.03
N MET A 308 24.53 -45.98 -12.13
CA MET A 308 23.26 -46.41 -12.74
C MET A 308 22.49 -47.37 -11.83
N GLY A 309 21.18 -47.18 -11.73
CA GLY A 309 20.26 -48.00 -10.92
C GLY A 309 19.83 -47.36 -9.60
N GLY A 310 18.84 -47.98 -8.93
CA GLY A 310 18.27 -47.47 -7.68
C GLY A 310 17.72 -46.05 -7.81
N MET A 311 17.99 -45.22 -6.80
CA MET A 311 17.50 -43.83 -6.72
C MET A 311 17.95 -42.98 -7.92
N MET A 312 19.19 -43.14 -8.39
CA MET A 312 19.72 -42.34 -9.49
C MET A 312 18.94 -42.60 -10.79
N GLU A 313 18.62 -43.86 -11.10
CA GLU A 313 17.82 -44.21 -12.28
C GLU A 313 16.38 -43.71 -12.15
N GLU A 314 15.75 -43.90 -10.99
CA GLU A 314 14.41 -43.39 -10.71
C GLU A 314 14.34 -41.86 -10.88
N TRP A 315 15.34 -41.14 -10.37
CA TRP A 315 15.43 -39.69 -10.54
C TRP A 315 15.64 -39.26 -11.99
N HIS A 316 16.47 -39.98 -12.76
CA HIS A 316 16.63 -39.75 -14.20
C HIS A 316 15.30 -39.96 -14.97
N GLN A 317 14.54 -41.02 -14.67
CA GLN A 317 13.23 -41.26 -15.28
C GLN A 317 12.24 -40.13 -14.94
N LYS A 318 12.27 -39.64 -13.71
CA LYS A 318 11.49 -38.47 -13.29
C LYS A 318 11.88 -37.22 -14.11
N LEU A 319 13.17 -36.90 -14.20
CA LEU A 319 13.70 -35.73 -14.93
C LEU A 319 13.39 -35.75 -16.43
N HIS A 320 13.44 -36.93 -17.04
CA HIS A 320 13.17 -37.12 -18.47
C HIS A 320 11.72 -36.78 -18.83
N ASN A 321 10.79 -37.15 -17.95
CA ASN A 321 9.37 -36.90 -18.15
C ASN A 321 8.93 -35.53 -17.65
N ASN A 322 9.44 -35.09 -16.49
CA ASN A 322 9.03 -33.86 -15.81
C ASN A 322 10.15 -33.32 -14.92
N THR A 323 10.90 -32.34 -15.41
CA THR A 323 11.81 -31.56 -14.56
C THR A 323 11.04 -30.50 -13.76
N SER A 324 11.45 -30.25 -12.52
CA SER A 324 10.80 -29.33 -11.60
C SER A 324 11.80 -28.70 -10.62
N PRO A 325 11.44 -27.61 -9.92
CA PRO A 325 12.28 -27.01 -8.88
C PRO A 325 12.75 -27.98 -7.79
N ASP A 326 11.96 -29.02 -7.46
CA ASP A 326 12.34 -30.06 -6.49
C ASP A 326 13.66 -30.79 -6.87
N ASP A 327 14.04 -30.82 -8.15
CA ASP A 327 15.27 -31.48 -8.61
C ASP A 327 16.54 -30.78 -8.11
N VAL A 328 16.49 -29.46 -7.92
CA VAL A 328 17.59 -28.68 -7.33
C VAL A 328 17.85 -29.16 -5.91
N VAL A 329 16.79 -29.36 -5.13
CA VAL A 329 16.88 -29.82 -3.73
C VAL A 329 17.33 -31.28 -3.66
N ILE A 330 16.82 -32.14 -4.55
CA ILE A 330 17.24 -33.55 -4.62
C ILE A 330 18.74 -33.63 -4.91
N CYS A 331 19.25 -32.84 -5.86
CA CYS A 331 20.67 -32.76 -6.15
C CYS A 331 21.48 -32.28 -4.93
N GLN A 332 20.97 -31.29 -4.17
CA GLN A 332 21.65 -30.74 -3.00
C GLN A 332 21.74 -31.79 -1.89
N ALA A 333 20.65 -32.51 -1.65
CA ALA A 333 20.61 -33.60 -0.68
C ALA A 333 21.63 -34.69 -1.02
N LEU A 334 21.84 -35.01 -2.31
CA LEU A 334 22.88 -35.96 -2.73
C LEU A 334 24.30 -35.43 -2.49
N ILE A 335 24.54 -34.14 -2.71
CA ILE A 335 25.83 -33.49 -2.41
C ILE A 335 26.10 -33.50 -0.89
N ASP A 336 25.12 -33.11 -0.08
CA ASP A 336 25.22 -33.09 1.38
C ASP A 336 25.41 -34.51 1.95
N TYR A 337 24.71 -35.49 1.40
CA TYR A 337 24.87 -36.91 1.72
C TYR A 337 26.31 -37.39 1.50
N MET A 338 26.93 -37.02 0.37
CA MET A 338 28.31 -37.39 0.10
C MET A 338 29.31 -36.64 0.98
N ASN A 339 29.07 -35.36 1.26
CA ASN A 339 29.92 -34.53 2.13
C ASN A 339 29.87 -34.97 3.60
N SER A 340 28.79 -35.64 4.02
CA SER A 340 28.59 -36.18 5.37
C SER A 340 29.00 -37.64 5.52
N ASP A 341 29.94 -38.11 4.69
CA ASP A 341 30.43 -39.50 4.69
C ASP A 341 29.30 -40.54 4.52
N LEU A 342 28.33 -40.22 3.65
CA LEU A 342 27.19 -41.07 3.30
C LEU A 342 26.21 -41.29 4.48
N ASP A 343 26.01 -40.27 5.31
CA ASP A 343 24.98 -40.30 6.36
C ASP A 343 23.58 -40.04 5.76
N ILE A 344 22.77 -41.10 5.69
CA ILE A 344 21.40 -41.04 5.17
C ILE A 344 20.51 -40.07 5.96
N LYS A 345 20.83 -39.78 7.23
CA LYS A 345 20.09 -38.78 8.02
C LYS A 345 20.25 -37.39 7.44
N VAL A 346 21.46 -37.02 7.01
CA VAL A 346 21.73 -35.71 6.39
C VAL A 346 20.97 -35.57 5.07
N TYR A 347 20.90 -36.64 4.27
CA TYR A 347 20.07 -36.67 3.05
C TYR A 347 18.60 -36.33 3.35
N TRP A 348 17.99 -37.05 4.31
CA TRP A 348 16.60 -36.82 4.69
C TRP A 348 16.39 -35.47 5.39
N ASP A 349 17.33 -35.00 6.21
CA ASP A 349 17.27 -33.69 6.85
C ASP A 349 17.29 -32.56 5.82
N THR A 350 18.15 -32.65 4.79
CA THR A 350 18.19 -31.67 3.70
C THR A 350 16.89 -31.66 2.90
N LEU A 351 16.34 -32.83 2.56
CA LEU A 351 15.05 -32.92 1.86
C LEU A 351 13.89 -32.35 2.70
N ASN A 352 13.77 -32.76 3.96
CA ASN A 352 12.68 -32.35 4.84
C ASN A 352 12.73 -30.86 5.17
N LYS A 353 13.91 -30.28 5.41
CA LYS A 353 14.08 -28.82 5.60
C LYS A 353 13.58 -28.00 4.41
N ASN A 354 13.60 -28.61 3.21
CA ASN A 354 13.15 -27.99 1.98
C ASN A 354 11.74 -28.47 1.56
N GLY A 355 10.99 -29.13 2.44
CA GLY A 355 9.60 -29.54 2.20
C GLY A 355 9.41 -30.73 1.25
N ILE A 356 10.46 -31.52 1.00
CA ILE A 356 10.37 -32.75 0.20
C ILE A 356 10.32 -33.95 1.15
N THR A 357 9.11 -34.48 1.35
CA THR A 357 8.92 -35.68 2.19
C THR A 357 9.02 -36.96 1.35
N LYS A 358 9.04 -38.11 2.04
CA LYS A 358 8.98 -39.41 1.36
C LYS A 358 7.69 -39.58 0.55
N GLU A 359 6.57 -39.12 1.07
CA GLU A 359 5.27 -39.13 0.37
C GLU A 359 5.34 -38.27 -0.91
N ARG A 360 6.04 -37.13 -0.85
CA ARG A 360 6.26 -36.27 -2.02
C ARG A 360 7.07 -36.98 -3.10
N LEU A 361 8.18 -37.62 -2.76
CA LEU A 361 8.99 -38.40 -3.71
C LEU A 361 8.18 -39.52 -4.38
N LEU A 362 7.24 -40.12 -3.64
CA LEU A 362 6.34 -41.16 -4.14
C LEU A 362 5.17 -40.62 -4.97
N SER A 363 4.86 -39.32 -4.87
CA SER A 363 3.73 -38.68 -5.53
C SER A 363 4.00 -38.27 -6.98
N TYR A 364 5.26 -38.29 -7.42
CA TYR A 364 5.61 -37.95 -8.81
C TYR A 364 5.05 -39.00 -9.78
N ASP A 365 4.75 -38.58 -11.03
CA ASP A 365 4.30 -39.50 -12.08
C ASP A 365 5.27 -40.69 -12.28
N HIS A 366 6.56 -40.43 -12.08
CA HIS A 366 7.61 -41.43 -11.93
C HIS A 366 8.18 -41.36 -10.50
N PRO A 367 7.69 -42.20 -9.58
CA PRO A 367 8.08 -42.17 -8.17
C PRO A 367 9.55 -42.50 -7.94
N ILE A 368 10.15 -41.86 -6.94
CA ILE A 368 11.46 -42.24 -6.40
C ILE A 368 11.22 -43.06 -5.13
N HIS A 369 11.48 -44.37 -5.22
CA HIS A 369 11.26 -45.34 -4.15
C HIS A 369 12.53 -45.64 -3.35
N SER A 370 13.67 -45.61 -4.02
CA SER A 370 14.95 -46.08 -3.51
C SER A 370 15.69 -44.96 -2.77
N GLU A 371 16.44 -45.33 -1.73
CA GLU A 371 17.42 -44.44 -1.08
C GLU A 371 18.74 -44.40 -1.88
N PRO A 372 19.53 -43.32 -1.78
CA PRO A 372 20.82 -43.22 -2.44
C PRO A 372 21.82 -44.26 -1.90
N ASN A 373 22.27 -45.17 -2.77
CA ASN A 373 23.26 -46.21 -2.46
C ASN A 373 24.56 -45.95 -3.22
N LEU A 374 25.32 -44.95 -2.77
CA LEU A 374 26.59 -44.50 -3.38
C LEU A 374 27.78 -45.08 -2.59
N LYS A 375 28.92 -45.27 -3.26
CA LYS A 375 30.17 -45.77 -2.65
C LYS A 375 31.19 -44.65 -2.48
N ASN A 376 32.04 -44.75 -1.45
CA ASN A 376 33.12 -43.78 -1.21
C ASN A 376 34.08 -43.61 -2.39
N GLU A 377 34.31 -44.66 -3.18
CA GLU A 377 35.14 -44.61 -4.39
C GLU A 377 34.54 -43.71 -5.50
N GLN A 378 33.23 -43.47 -5.46
CA GLN A 378 32.51 -42.61 -6.42
C GLN A 378 32.48 -41.14 -5.98
N LYS A 379 32.87 -40.85 -4.72
CA LYS A 379 32.67 -39.55 -4.06
C LYS A 379 33.31 -38.39 -4.80
N GLU A 380 34.59 -38.50 -5.19
CA GLU A 380 35.34 -37.39 -5.80
C GLU A 380 34.80 -37.01 -7.19
N GLY A 381 34.61 -38.01 -8.07
CA GLY A 381 34.05 -37.78 -9.41
C GLY A 381 32.58 -37.32 -9.38
N LEU A 382 31.76 -37.93 -8.51
CA LEU A 382 30.33 -37.64 -8.45
C LEU A 382 30.05 -36.28 -7.77
N LEU A 383 30.86 -35.86 -6.80
CA LEU A 383 30.75 -34.51 -6.22
C LEU A 383 31.02 -33.44 -7.26
N HIS A 384 32.09 -33.59 -8.05
CA HIS A 384 32.41 -32.66 -9.13
C HIS A 384 31.27 -32.60 -10.16
N ASP A 385 30.79 -33.76 -10.60
CA ASP A 385 29.76 -33.86 -11.63
C ASP A 385 28.38 -33.40 -11.16
N LEU A 386 27.96 -33.73 -9.93
CA LEU A 386 26.71 -33.23 -9.34
C LEU A 386 26.78 -31.74 -9.00
N ALA A 387 27.93 -31.22 -8.59
CA ALA A 387 28.11 -29.77 -8.41
C ALA A 387 27.94 -29.02 -9.73
N ASN A 388 28.46 -29.57 -10.85
CA ASN A 388 28.22 -29.03 -12.18
C ASN A 388 26.73 -29.13 -12.57
N TYR A 389 26.10 -30.28 -12.34
CA TYR A 389 24.69 -30.51 -12.65
C TYR A 389 23.74 -29.62 -11.86
N MET A 390 24.09 -29.33 -10.60
CA MET A 390 23.37 -28.38 -9.76
C MET A 390 23.28 -27.01 -10.43
N ARG A 391 24.38 -26.53 -11.05
CA ARG A 391 24.36 -25.26 -11.79
C ARG A 391 23.37 -25.32 -12.96
N SER A 392 23.31 -26.45 -13.67
CA SER A 392 22.35 -26.68 -14.77
C SER A 392 20.90 -26.60 -14.30
N LEU A 393 20.58 -27.29 -13.21
CA LEU A 393 19.24 -27.29 -12.63
C LEU A 393 18.84 -25.88 -12.15
N LYS A 394 19.75 -25.18 -11.47
CA LYS A 394 19.51 -23.80 -11.01
C LYS A 394 19.35 -22.82 -12.17
N ALA A 395 20.13 -22.95 -13.25
CA ALA A 395 20.01 -22.07 -14.41
C ALA A 395 18.62 -22.12 -15.09
N VAL A 396 17.94 -23.26 -15.00
CA VAL A 396 16.59 -23.45 -15.57
C VAL A 396 15.49 -23.10 -14.58
N HIS A 397 15.59 -23.60 -13.35
CA HIS A 397 14.50 -23.55 -12.37
C HIS A 397 14.60 -22.38 -11.38
N SER A 398 15.79 -21.81 -11.16
CA SER A 398 16.01 -20.69 -10.25
C SER A 398 16.09 -19.37 -11.02
N GLY A 399 15.14 -18.48 -10.77
CA GLY A 399 15.19 -17.10 -11.30
C GLY A 399 16.22 -16.22 -10.59
N ALA A 400 16.76 -16.63 -9.44
CA ALA A 400 17.61 -15.79 -8.59
C ALA A 400 19.02 -16.37 -8.36
N ASP A 401 19.47 -17.34 -9.18
CA ASP A 401 20.82 -17.89 -9.07
C ASP A 401 21.87 -16.92 -9.63
N LEU A 402 22.76 -16.43 -8.75
CA LEU A 402 23.70 -15.37 -9.07
C LEU A 402 24.79 -15.81 -10.07
N GLU A 403 25.35 -17.00 -9.91
CA GLU A 403 26.40 -17.51 -10.79
C GLU A 403 25.87 -17.68 -12.22
N SER A 404 24.69 -18.28 -12.38
CA SER A 404 24.02 -18.44 -13.67
C SER A 404 23.65 -17.10 -14.30
N ALA A 405 23.12 -16.15 -13.52
CA ALA A 405 22.73 -14.85 -14.03
C ALA A 405 23.94 -14.03 -14.52
N ILE A 406 25.05 -14.06 -13.78
CA ILE A 406 26.32 -13.45 -14.20
C ILE A 406 26.81 -14.09 -15.49
N GLY A 407 26.91 -15.43 -15.55
CA GLY A 407 27.38 -16.16 -16.73
C GLY A 407 26.53 -15.87 -17.98
N THR A 408 25.23 -15.71 -17.82
CA THR A 408 24.30 -15.34 -18.90
C THR A 408 24.62 -13.94 -19.46
N CYS A 409 25.06 -13.01 -18.62
CA CYS A 409 25.35 -11.63 -18.99
C CYS A 409 26.79 -11.42 -19.49
N THR A 410 27.79 -12.08 -18.89
CA THR A 410 29.22 -11.87 -19.17
C THR A 410 29.84 -12.94 -20.06
N GLY A 411 29.13 -14.04 -20.32
CA GLY A 411 29.71 -15.25 -20.90
C GLY A 411 30.39 -16.12 -19.85
N TYR A 412 30.61 -17.39 -20.19
CA TYR A 412 31.19 -18.40 -19.29
C TYR A 412 32.71 -18.49 -19.45
N THR A 413 33.43 -18.50 -18.32
CA THR A 413 34.90 -18.69 -18.25
C THR A 413 35.31 -20.15 -18.53
N ALA A 414 36.59 -20.41 -18.84
CA ALA A 414 37.10 -21.75 -19.19
C ALA A 414 36.93 -22.82 -18.09
N GLU A 415 36.92 -22.45 -16.80
CA GLU A 415 36.63 -23.38 -15.69
C GLU A 415 35.12 -23.68 -15.61
N SER A 416 34.27 -22.69 -15.86
CA SER A 416 32.83 -22.84 -16.04
C SER A 416 32.42 -23.40 -17.42
N GLN A 417 33.37 -23.62 -18.35
CA GLN A 417 33.10 -24.20 -19.67
C GLN A 417 32.91 -25.71 -19.62
N GLY A 418 33.28 -26.41 -18.55
CA GLY A 418 32.91 -27.83 -18.38
C GLY A 418 31.40 -28.06 -18.52
N PHE A 419 30.62 -27.08 -18.06
CA PHE A 419 29.15 -26.98 -18.11
C PHE A 419 28.60 -26.51 -19.49
N MET A 420 29.43 -25.88 -20.34
CA MET A 420 29.00 -25.24 -21.61
C MET A 420 29.93 -25.43 -22.81
N VAL A 421 30.62 -26.58 -22.89
CA VAL A 421 31.42 -26.95 -24.06
C VAL A 421 30.52 -26.85 -25.31
N GLY A 422 30.83 -25.86 -26.18
CA GLY A 422 30.11 -25.61 -27.44
C GLY A 422 29.02 -24.53 -27.43
N VAL A 423 28.73 -23.83 -26.32
CA VAL A 423 27.80 -22.69 -26.31
C VAL A 423 28.54 -21.36 -26.23
N GLU A 424 28.52 -20.62 -27.33
CA GLU A 424 29.00 -19.24 -27.35
C GLU A 424 27.92 -18.30 -26.82
N VAL A 425 27.99 -17.94 -25.53
CA VAL A 425 27.20 -16.82 -24.98
C VAL A 425 28.02 -15.54 -25.13
N ASN A 426 27.59 -14.69 -26.06
CA ASN A 426 28.19 -13.37 -26.22
C ASN A 426 27.83 -12.47 -25.04
N PRO A 427 28.81 -11.74 -24.46
CA PRO A 427 28.53 -10.77 -23.41
C PRO A 427 27.49 -9.74 -23.85
N VAL A 428 26.65 -9.29 -22.91
CA VAL A 428 25.69 -8.21 -23.17
C VAL A 428 26.46 -6.94 -23.56
N LYS A 429 26.05 -6.30 -24.66
CA LYS A 429 26.68 -5.07 -25.13
C LYS A 429 26.31 -3.90 -24.23
N GLY A 430 27.27 -3.01 -23.98
CA GLY A 430 27.04 -1.78 -23.22
C GLY A 430 27.13 -1.91 -21.70
N LEU A 431 27.66 -3.03 -21.18
CA LEU A 431 28.01 -3.14 -19.76
C LEU A 431 29.06 -2.07 -19.37
N PRO A 432 28.98 -1.46 -18.18
CA PRO A 432 29.94 -0.46 -17.72
C PRO A 432 31.38 -0.99 -17.68
N SER A 433 32.36 -0.10 -17.94
CA SER A 433 33.78 -0.45 -17.81
C SER A 433 34.13 -0.70 -16.34
N GLY A 434 34.53 -1.93 -15.99
CA GLY A 434 34.76 -2.36 -14.61
C GLY A 434 33.68 -3.29 -14.05
N PHE A 435 32.53 -3.40 -14.71
CA PHE A 435 31.42 -4.24 -14.27
C PHE A 435 31.78 -5.74 -14.22
N PRO A 436 32.49 -6.33 -15.20
CA PRO A 436 32.93 -7.72 -15.12
C PRO A 436 33.87 -7.99 -13.94
N GLU A 437 34.78 -7.06 -13.64
CA GLU A 437 35.68 -7.15 -12.49
C GLU A 437 34.91 -7.09 -11.18
N LEU A 438 33.90 -6.23 -11.09
CA LEU A 438 33.00 -6.15 -9.93
C LEU A 438 32.19 -7.43 -9.71
N LEU A 439 31.62 -8.00 -10.78
CA LEU A 439 30.90 -9.28 -10.68
C LEU A 439 31.82 -10.44 -10.28
N LYS A 440 33.07 -10.43 -10.78
CA LYS A 440 34.08 -11.40 -10.36
C LYS A 440 34.47 -11.22 -8.89
N PHE A 441 34.60 -9.97 -8.43
CA PHE A 441 34.80 -9.67 -7.02
C PHE A 441 33.66 -10.23 -6.18
N VAL A 442 32.39 -9.96 -6.55
CA VAL A 442 31.22 -10.51 -5.84
C VAL A 442 31.29 -12.02 -5.74
N LEU A 443 31.49 -12.74 -6.85
CA LEU A 443 31.57 -14.21 -6.88
C LEU A 443 32.65 -14.76 -5.94
N ASN A 444 33.84 -14.15 -5.93
CA ASN A 444 34.96 -14.58 -5.10
C ASN A 444 34.71 -14.40 -3.60
N HIS A 445 33.79 -13.52 -3.21
CA HIS A 445 33.54 -13.16 -1.80
C HIS A 445 32.18 -13.67 -1.30
N ILE A 446 31.42 -14.46 -2.08
CA ILE A 446 30.10 -15.00 -1.67
C ILE A 446 30.22 -15.82 -0.37
N GLU A 447 31.30 -16.58 -0.22
CA GLU A 447 31.55 -17.47 0.92
C GLU A 447 32.32 -16.78 2.06
N ASP A 448 32.68 -15.50 1.88
CA ASP A 448 33.47 -14.78 2.88
C ASP A 448 32.69 -14.60 4.18
N GLN A 449 33.46 -14.68 5.26
CA GLN A 449 32.95 -14.48 6.60
C GLN A 449 32.61 -13.00 6.89
N SER A 450 33.37 -12.06 6.31
CA SER A 450 33.06 -10.62 6.39
C SER A 450 32.18 -10.25 5.21
N VAL A 451 30.97 -9.80 5.48
CA VAL A 451 29.97 -9.55 4.42
C VAL A 451 29.90 -8.10 3.97
N GLU A 452 30.55 -7.17 4.67
CA GLU A 452 30.48 -5.73 4.40
C GLU A 452 30.87 -5.42 2.96
N SER A 453 32.10 -5.79 2.58
CA SER A 453 32.62 -5.58 1.22
C SER A 453 31.82 -6.34 0.16
N LEU A 454 31.25 -7.50 0.50
CA LEU A 454 30.36 -8.24 -0.39
C LEU A 454 29.06 -7.45 -0.64
N VAL A 455 28.41 -6.94 0.41
CA VAL A 455 27.16 -6.17 0.29
C VAL A 455 27.40 -4.86 -0.45
N GLU A 456 28.51 -4.16 -0.17
CA GLU A 456 28.94 -2.98 -0.92
C GLU A 456 29.09 -3.29 -2.41
N GLY A 457 29.84 -4.35 -2.76
CA GLY A 457 30.05 -4.75 -4.16
C GLY A 457 28.76 -5.20 -4.86
N LEU A 458 27.85 -5.86 -4.15
CA LEU A 458 26.53 -6.22 -4.67
C LEU A 458 25.69 -4.97 -4.97
N LEU A 459 25.66 -3.99 -4.07
CA LEU A 459 24.91 -2.76 -4.27
C LEU A 459 25.49 -1.89 -5.37
N GLU A 460 26.83 -1.79 -5.44
CA GLU A 460 27.52 -1.11 -6.54
C GLU A 460 27.15 -1.77 -7.88
N ALA A 461 27.12 -3.11 -7.94
CA ALA A 461 26.72 -3.82 -9.15
C ALA A 461 25.27 -3.52 -9.52
N ARG A 462 24.34 -3.48 -8.55
CA ARG A 462 22.95 -3.12 -8.82
C ARG A 462 22.80 -1.67 -9.28
N ALA A 463 23.54 -0.74 -8.69
CA ALA A 463 23.53 0.67 -9.05
C ALA A 463 24.07 0.89 -10.48
N GLU A 464 25.17 0.23 -10.85
CA GLU A 464 25.78 0.27 -12.19
C GLU A 464 24.90 -0.41 -13.26
N LEU A 465 24.13 -1.44 -12.87
CA LEU A 465 23.18 -2.14 -13.75
C LEU A 465 21.92 -1.30 -14.04
N ARG A 466 21.54 -0.41 -13.12
CA ARG A 466 20.28 0.35 -13.17
C ARG A 466 20.07 1.14 -14.46
N PRO A 467 21.03 1.93 -14.99
CA PRO A 467 20.83 2.66 -16.25
C PRO A 467 20.45 1.74 -17.42
N LEU A 468 20.98 0.51 -17.44
CA LEU A 468 20.67 -0.48 -18.46
C LEU A 468 19.27 -1.07 -18.29
N LEU A 469 18.81 -1.29 -17.05
CA LEU A 469 17.44 -1.72 -16.76
C LEU A 469 16.40 -0.66 -17.15
N LEU A 470 16.75 0.62 -17.01
CA LEU A 470 15.87 1.74 -17.38
C LEU A 470 15.87 1.99 -18.90
N GLY A 471 16.95 1.61 -19.58
CA GLY A 471 17.13 1.77 -21.02
C GLY A 471 16.48 0.66 -21.86
N SER A 472 16.35 0.92 -23.17
CA SER A 472 15.95 -0.10 -24.14
C SER A 472 17.19 -0.89 -24.59
N THR A 473 17.58 -1.91 -23.84
CA THR A 473 18.74 -2.75 -24.17
C THR A 473 18.36 -4.02 -24.90
N ASP A 474 19.32 -4.52 -25.69
CA ASP A 474 19.29 -5.90 -26.16
C ASP A 474 19.48 -6.84 -24.96
N ARG A 475 18.72 -7.93 -24.90
CA ARG A 475 18.72 -8.89 -23.78
C ARG A 475 18.29 -8.34 -22.40
N LEU A 476 17.33 -7.41 -22.35
CA LEU A 476 16.79 -6.83 -21.12
C LEU A 476 16.36 -7.88 -20.07
N LYS A 477 15.70 -8.96 -20.49
CA LYS A 477 15.33 -10.08 -19.61
C LYS A 477 16.51 -10.57 -18.76
N ASP A 478 17.68 -10.70 -19.35
CA ASP A 478 18.86 -11.24 -18.68
C ASP A 478 19.38 -10.29 -17.60
N LEU A 479 19.30 -8.98 -17.87
CA LEU A 479 19.64 -7.95 -16.90
C LEU A 479 18.64 -7.92 -15.73
N ILE A 480 17.33 -8.13 -15.99
CA ILE A 480 16.32 -8.19 -14.93
C ILE A 480 16.61 -9.38 -13.99
N PHE A 481 16.92 -10.56 -14.55
CA PHE A 481 17.27 -11.72 -13.74
C PHE A 481 18.59 -11.54 -12.98
N LEU A 482 19.58 -10.86 -13.56
CA LEU A 482 20.81 -10.48 -12.84
C LEU A 482 20.50 -9.58 -11.64
N ASP A 483 19.65 -8.56 -11.81
CA ASP A 483 19.26 -7.67 -10.71
C ASP A 483 18.46 -8.42 -9.61
N ILE A 484 17.56 -9.33 -9.98
CA ILE A 484 16.83 -10.20 -9.03
C ILE A 484 17.81 -11.08 -8.23
N ALA A 485 18.82 -11.66 -8.91
CA ALA A 485 19.82 -12.49 -8.27
C ALA A 485 20.75 -11.70 -7.32
N LEU A 486 21.15 -10.49 -7.72
CA LEU A 486 21.92 -9.58 -6.88
C LEU A 486 21.13 -9.19 -5.62
N ASP A 487 19.85 -8.79 -5.76
CA ASP A 487 18.96 -8.44 -4.66
C ASP A 487 18.78 -9.59 -3.65
N SER A 488 18.51 -10.80 -4.15
CA SER A 488 18.40 -12.01 -3.33
C SER A 488 19.70 -12.33 -2.56
N THR A 489 20.86 -12.08 -3.19
CA THR A 489 22.17 -12.30 -2.58
C THR A 489 22.45 -11.29 -1.48
N VAL A 490 22.04 -10.01 -1.64
CA VAL A 490 22.14 -9.00 -0.58
C VAL A 490 21.39 -9.45 0.66
N ARG A 491 20.13 -9.88 0.51
CA ARG A 491 19.33 -10.39 1.63
C ARG A 491 20.06 -11.53 2.36
N THR A 492 20.53 -12.52 1.61
CA THR A 492 21.23 -13.70 2.17
C THR A 492 22.54 -13.32 2.86
N ALA A 493 23.30 -12.37 2.31
CA ALA A 493 24.54 -11.87 2.92
C ALA A 493 24.27 -11.15 4.24
N VAL A 494 23.24 -10.30 4.30
CA VAL A 494 22.84 -9.58 5.51
C VAL A 494 22.35 -10.54 6.59
N GLU A 495 21.53 -11.53 6.24
CA GLU A 495 21.01 -12.54 7.18
C GLU A 495 22.13 -13.34 7.86
N ARG A 496 23.17 -13.73 7.09
CA ARG A 496 24.36 -14.44 7.63
C ARG A 496 25.15 -13.58 8.63
N SER A 497 25.06 -12.26 8.54
CA SER A 497 25.81 -11.36 9.44
C SER A 497 25.16 -11.14 10.81
N TYR A 498 23.91 -11.58 11.01
CA TYR A 498 23.15 -11.20 12.20
C TYR A 498 23.78 -11.57 13.53
N GLU A 499 24.32 -12.78 13.64
CA GLU A 499 24.95 -13.24 14.87
C GLU A 499 26.15 -12.37 15.26
N ARG A 500 26.94 -11.93 14.27
CA ARG A 500 28.12 -11.09 14.48
C ARG A 500 27.75 -9.66 14.85
N LEU A 501 26.63 -9.18 14.33
CA LEU A 501 26.09 -7.86 14.66
C LEU A 501 25.50 -7.79 16.07
N ASN A 502 25.40 -8.90 16.83
CA ASN A 502 24.84 -8.88 18.19
C ASN A 502 25.67 -8.02 19.17
N ASN A 503 26.99 -7.98 19.00
CA ASN A 503 27.90 -7.23 19.86
C ASN A 503 28.59 -6.07 19.12
N ALA A 504 28.06 -5.66 17.97
CA ALA A 504 28.66 -4.62 17.15
C ALA A 504 28.39 -3.21 17.71
N ALA A 505 29.32 -2.29 17.46
CA ALA A 505 29.12 -0.87 17.78
C ALA A 505 27.94 -0.29 16.98
N PRO A 506 27.24 0.74 17.51
CA PRO A 506 26.07 1.35 16.87
C PRO A 506 26.35 1.80 15.44
N GLU A 507 27.53 2.35 15.18
CA GLU A 507 27.96 2.84 13.86
C GLU A 507 27.97 1.73 12.82
N LYS A 508 28.36 0.52 13.22
CA LYS A 508 28.36 -0.64 12.33
C LYS A 508 26.94 -1.05 11.99
N ILE A 509 26.03 -1.08 12.97
CA ILE A 509 24.61 -1.42 12.71
C ILE A 509 23.95 -0.34 11.83
N MET A 510 24.20 0.94 12.08
CA MET A 510 23.72 2.05 11.25
C MET A 510 24.23 1.95 9.81
N TYR A 511 25.49 1.53 9.63
CA TYR A 511 26.06 1.31 8.30
C TYR A 511 25.35 0.18 7.55
N PHE A 512 25.15 -0.98 8.19
CA PHE A 512 24.36 -2.07 7.60
C PHE A 512 22.93 -1.63 7.26
N ILE A 513 22.28 -0.85 8.13
CA ILE A 513 20.97 -0.28 7.84
C ILE A 513 20.99 0.57 6.57
N SER A 514 21.99 1.45 6.39
CA SER A 514 22.09 2.25 5.15
C SER A 514 22.20 1.38 3.89
N LEU A 515 22.98 0.31 3.93
CA LEU A 515 23.14 -0.62 2.79
C LEU A 515 21.83 -1.34 2.47
N VAL A 516 21.09 -1.81 3.49
CA VAL A 516 19.81 -2.49 3.28
C VAL A 516 18.72 -1.53 2.79
N VAL A 517 18.68 -0.29 3.30
CA VAL A 517 17.77 0.76 2.80
C VAL A 517 18.07 1.09 1.35
N GLU A 518 19.34 1.18 0.95
CA GLU A 518 19.74 1.37 -0.44
C GLU A 518 19.29 0.20 -1.33
N ASN A 519 19.47 -1.04 -0.87
CA ASN A 519 19.00 -2.24 -1.56
C ASN A 519 17.48 -2.20 -1.84
N LEU A 520 16.70 -1.81 -0.82
CA LEU A 520 15.25 -1.67 -0.94
C LEU A 520 14.87 -0.52 -1.88
N ALA A 521 15.55 0.63 -1.78
CA ALA A 521 15.31 1.76 -2.67
C ALA A 521 15.57 1.39 -4.14
N LEU A 522 16.56 0.55 -4.43
CA LEU A 522 16.81 0.06 -5.78
C LEU A 522 15.69 -0.84 -6.32
N SER A 523 15.00 -1.57 -5.44
CA SER A 523 13.96 -2.55 -5.78
C SER A 523 12.53 -2.00 -5.82
N THR A 524 12.29 -0.84 -5.23
CA THR A 524 10.94 -0.30 -4.97
C THR A 524 10.56 0.78 -5.97
N ASP A 525 9.30 0.79 -6.42
CA ASP A 525 8.68 1.92 -7.13
C ASP A 525 8.22 2.99 -6.11
N ASP A 526 8.13 4.26 -6.50
CA ASP A 526 7.85 5.41 -5.62
C ASP A 526 8.77 5.52 -4.38
N ASN A 527 10.06 5.27 -4.58
CA ASN A 527 11.07 5.11 -3.52
C ASN A 527 11.57 6.41 -2.83
N GLU A 528 10.91 7.55 -3.06
CA GLU A 528 11.37 8.86 -2.59
C GLU A 528 11.58 8.92 -1.07
N ASN A 529 10.67 8.31 -0.31
CA ASN A 529 10.76 8.27 1.16
C ASN A 529 11.94 7.39 1.63
N LEU A 530 12.23 6.27 0.96
CA LEU A 530 13.38 5.41 1.26
C LEU A 530 14.70 6.14 0.97
N LEU A 531 14.76 6.93 -0.11
CA LEU A 531 15.93 7.76 -0.41
C LEU A 531 16.16 8.86 0.63
N CYS A 532 15.09 9.45 1.15
CA CYS A 532 15.21 10.38 2.28
C CYS A 532 15.75 9.67 3.54
N CYS A 533 15.30 8.44 3.81
CA CYS A 533 15.83 7.62 4.90
C CYS A 533 17.31 7.31 4.70
N LEU A 534 17.73 6.91 3.50
CA LEU A 534 19.13 6.64 3.16
C LEU A 534 20.04 7.85 3.41
N LYS A 535 19.62 9.03 2.92
CA LYS A 535 20.35 10.28 3.17
C LYS A 535 20.48 10.56 4.67
N GLY A 536 19.41 10.35 5.42
CA GLY A 536 19.41 10.54 6.87
C GLY A 536 20.34 9.59 7.60
N TRP A 537 20.35 8.29 7.28
CA TRP A 537 21.30 7.34 7.86
C TRP A 537 22.76 7.71 7.56
N ASN A 538 23.05 8.14 6.33
CA ASN A 538 24.37 8.62 5.96
C ASN A 538 24.77 9.88 6.76
N HIS A 539 23.84 10.80 6.99
CA HIS A 539 24.09 11.98 7.82
C HIS A 539 24.30 11.61 9.30
N ALA A 540 23.49 10.69 9.84
CA ALA A 540 23.64 10.19 11.21
C ALA A 540 25.02 9.54 11.44
N LEU A 541 25.49 8.75 10.47
CA LEU A 541 26.83 8.17 10.48
C LEU A 541 27.93 9.24 10.49
N GLN A 542 27.76 10.32 9.71
CA GLN A 542 28.70 11.45 9.71
C GLN A 542 28.71 12.18 11.06
N MET A 543 27.54 12.45 11.65
CA MET A 543 27.43 13.06 12.99
C MET A 543 28.10 12.20 14.06
N SER A 544 27.89 10.88 14.02
CA SER A 544 28.51 9.93 14.95
C SER A 544 30.04 9.98 14.84
N LYS A 545 30.59 9.98 13.61
CA LYS A 545 32.04 10.09 13.36
C LYS A 545 32.63 11.42 13.86
N GLN A 546 31.85 12.50 13.85
CA GLN A 546 32.24 13.81 14.35
C GLN A 546 32.06 13.96 15.87
N SER A 547 31.59 12.91 16.56
CA SER A 547 31.29 12.93 18.00
C SER A 547 30.27 14.02 18.40
N ASP A 548 29.28 14.27 17.55
CA ASP A 548 28.19 15.20 17.87
C ASP A 548 27.26 14.58 18.92
N ASN A 549 27.10 15.23 20.08
CA ASN A 549 26.26 14.73 21.18
C ASN A 549 24.77 14.50 20.81
N GLN A 550 24.31 15.03 19.68
CA GLN A 550 22.94 14.88 19.16
C GLN A 550 22.79 13.74 18.15
N TRP A 551 23.87 13.04 17.77
CA TRP A 551 23.83 12.00 16.72
C TRP A 551 22.78 10.91 17.01
N ALA A 552 22.65 10.49 18.27
CA ALA A 552 21.72 9.43 18.66
C ALA A 552 20.25 9.87 18.57
N LEU A 553 19.95 11.12 18.93
CA LEU A 553 18.62 11.70 18.78
C LEU A 553 18.23 11.84 17.30
N TYR A 554 19.19 12.23 16.46
CA TYR A 554 18.99 12.32 15.01
C TYR A 554 18.80 10.92 14.38
N ALA A 555 19.67 9.96 14.72
CA ALA A 555 19.56 8.58 14.27
C ALA A 555 18.23 7.95 14.70
N LYS A 556 17.73 8.25 15.91
CA LYS A 556 16.43 7.77 16.39
C LYS A 556 15.27 8.30 15.52
N ALA A 557 15.32 9.56 15.08
CA ALA A 557 14.30 10.09 14.18
C ALA A 557 14.28 9.36 12.83
N PHE A 558 15.44 9.02 12.29
CA PHE A 558 15.52 8.24 11.04
C PHE A 558 15.21 6.75 11.21
N LEU A 559 15.45 6.19 12.40
CA LEU A 559 14.95 4.87 12.77
C LEU A 559 13.42 4.83 12.71
N ASP A 560 12.76 5.82 13.31
CA ASP A 560 11.30 5.94 13.30
C ASP A 560 10.76 6.16 11.90
N ARG A 561 11.39 7.04 11.12
CA ARG A 561 11.00 7.28 9.72
C ARG A 561 11.16 6.04 8.85
N THR A 562 12.23 5.26 9.06
CA THR A 562 12.47 4.02 8.30
C THR A 562 11.42 2.96 8.65
N ARG A 563 11.04 2.84 9.94
CA ARG A 563 9.92 1.97 10.36
C ARG A 563 8.60 2.38 9.70
N LEU A 564 8.30 3.68 9.66
CA LEU A 564 7.11 4.19 8.97
C LEU A 564 7.15 3.86 7.47
N ALA A 565 8.28 4.05 6.80
CA ALA A 565 8.43 3.71 5.39
C ALA A 565 8.18 2.22 5.12
N LEU A 566 8.69 1.33 5.99
CA LEU A 566 8.44 -0.11 5.91
C LEU A 566 6.97 -0.46 6.18
N ALA A 567 6.34 0.15 7.18
CA ALA A 567 4.95 -0.08 7.52
C ALA A 567 4.02 0.36 6.37
N THR A 568 4.22 1.57 5.82
CA THR A 568 3.46 2.07 4.67
C THR A 568 3.58 1.14 3.46
N LYS A 569 4.78 0.68 3.13
CA LYS A 569 4.95 -0.24 1.99
C LYS A 569 4.37 -1.63 2.26
N GLY A 570 4.44 -2.10 3.51
CA GLY A 570 3.80 -3.35 3.93
C GLY A 570 2.27 -3.29 3.81
N GLU A 571 1.66 -2.18 4.22
CA GLU A 571 0.22 -1.90 4.04
C GLU A 571 -0.15 -1.87 2.56
N GLU A 572 0.63 -1.18 1.72
CA GLU A 572 0.40 -1.11 0.27
C GLU A 572 0.41 -2.51 -0.38
N TYR A 573 1.39 -3.35 -0.03
CA TYR A 573 1.41 -4.74 -0.48
C TYR A 573 0.23 -5.55 0.04
N HIS A 574 -0.19 -5.32 1.29
CA HIS A 574 -1.34 -6.01 1.86
C HIS A 574 -2.62 -5.64 1.12
N GLU A 575 -2.85 -4.36 0.85
CA GLU A 575 -4.01 -3.88 0.09
C GLU A 575 -4.05 -4.40 -1.35
N ILE A 576 -2.90 -4.56 -2.00
CA ILE A 576 -2.82 -5.00 -3.40
C ILE A 576 -2.83 -6.53 -3.54
N LEU A 577 -2.10 -7.25 -2.69
CA LEU A 577 -1.85 -8.70 -2.84
C LEU A 577 -2.84 -9.55 -2.04
N GLN A 578 -3.13 -9.19 -0.79
CA GLN A 578 -3.89 -10.04 0.12
C GLN A 578 -5.31 -10.37 -0.38
N PRO A 579 -6.10 -9.41 -0.91
CA PRO A 579 -7.44 -9.72 -1.42
C PRO A 579 -7.42 -10.71 -2.60
N SER A 580 -6.37 -10.65 -3.42
CA SER A 580 -6.19 -11.57 -4.56
C SER A 580 -5.79 -12.97 -4.08
N ALA A 581 -4.95 -13.07 -3.05
CA ALA A 581 -4.58 -14.32 -2.40
C ALA A 581 -5.78 -15.01 -1.74
N GLU A 582 -6.60 -14.25 -1.02
CA GLU A 582 -7.83 -14.75 -0.38
C GLU A 582 -8.85 -15.26 -1.40
N TYR A 583 -9.13 -14.44 -2.43
CA TYR A 583 -10.11 -14.79 -3.45
C TYR A 583 -9.66 -16.00 -4.28
N LEU A 584 -8.46 -15.96 -4.86
CA LEU A 584 -7.96 -17.05 -5.68
C LEU A 584 -7.69 -18.31 -4.86
N GLY A 585 -7.14 -18.17 -3.65
CA GLY A 585 -6.91 -19.28 -2.74
C GLY A 585 -8.20 -20.03 -2.38
N SER A 586 -9.30 -19.30 -2.19
CA SER A 586 -10.61 -19.91 -1.94
C SER A 586 -11.14 -20.71 -3.14
N LEU A 587 -10.96 -20.21 -4.36
CA LEU A 587 -11.38 -20.87 -5.59
C LEU A 587 -10.56 -22.13 -5.88
N LEU A 588 -9.27 -22.10 -5.57
CA LEU A 588 -8.34 -23.20 -5.82
C LEU A 588 -8.26 -24.22 -4.66
N GLY A 589 -8.97 -23.97 -3.55
CA GLY A 589 -8.98 -24.86 -2.39
C GLY A 589 -7.65 -24.90 -1.61
N ILE A 590 -6.91 -23.78 -1.58
CA ILE A 590 -5.65 -23.67 -0.84
C ILE A 590 -5.92 -23.58 0.66
N GLU A 591 -5.03 -24.15 1.47
CA GLU A 591 -5.16 -24.15 2.93
C GLU A 591 -5.21 -22.73 3.50
N LYS A 592 -6.19 -22.47 4.37
CA LYS A 592 -6.48 -21.12 4.88
C LYS A 592 -5.27 -20.46 5.55
N TRP A 593 -4.49 -21.20 6.33
CA TRP A 593 -3.33 -20.64 7.02
C TRP A 593 -2.26 -20.11 6.04
N THR A 594 -2.09 -20.73 4.87
CA THR A 594 -1.15 -20.27 3.83
C THR A 594 -1.65 -18.98 3.17
N VAL A 595 -2.96 -18.88 2.97
CA VAL A 595 -3.62 -17.71 2.41
C VAL A 595 -3.53 -16.52 3.39
N ASP A 596 -3.85 -16.75 4.67
CA ASP A 596 -3.90 -15.72 5.70
C ASP A 596 -2.54 -15.00 5.89
N ILE A 597 -1.42 -15.70 5.67
CA ILE A 597 -0.06 -15.14 5.80
C ILE A 597 0.61 -14.77 4.47
N PHE A 598 -0.09 -14.86 3.34
CA PHE A 598 0.52 -14.76 2.00
C PHE A 598 1.37 -13.50 1.83
N THR A 599 0.82 -12.32 2.15
CA THR A 599 1.54 -11.06 1.98
C THR A 599 2.73 -10.96 2.95
N GLU A 600 2.57 -11.43 4.18
CA GLU A 600 3.64 -11.44 5.17
C GLU A 600 4.83 -12.28 4.68
N GLU A 601 4.56 -13.44 4.07
CA GLU A 601 5.58 -14.30 3.46
C GLU A 601 6.30 -13.61 2.30
N ILE A 602 5.59 -12.83 1.47
CA ILE A 602 6.21 -12.03 0.41
C ILE A 602 7.18 -11.01 1.01
N ILE A 603 6.75 -10.25 2.03
CA ILE A 603 7.59 -9.25 2.72
C ILE A 603 8.80 -9.92 3.39
N ARG A 604 8.57 -11.07 4.05
CA ARG A 604 9.61 -11.86 4.73
C ARG A 604 10.66 -12.41 3.75
N SER A 605 10.25 -12.70 2.51
CA SER A 605 11.17 -13.15 1.46
C SER A 605 12.05 -12.05 0.86
N GLY A 606 11.81 -10.78 1.21
CA GLY A 606 12.58 -9.61 0.76
C GLY A 606 13.50 -9.01 1.84
N SER A 607 14.24 -7.96 1.46
CA SER A 607 15.16 -7.25 2.37
C SER A 607 14.47 -6.41 3.48
N ALA A 608 13.14 -6.25 3.40
CA ALA A 608 12.36 -5.45 4.35
C ALA A 608 12.33 -6.09 5.75
N ALA A 609 12.16 -7.41 5.82
CA ALA A 609 12.25 -8.14 7.08
C ALA A 609 13.65 -8.01 7.68
N SER A 610 14.67 -8.08 6.82
CA SER A 610 16.05 -7.95 7.29
C SER A 610 16.35 -6.59 7.90
N LEU A 611 15.81 -5.52 7.29
CA LEU A 611 15.90 -4.16 7.80
C LEU A 611 15.15 -3.99 9.13
N SER A 612 13.92 -4.51 9.22
CA SER A 612 13.10 -4.43 10.44
C SER A 612 13.82 -5.01 11.67
N LEU A 613 14.49 -6.15 11.50
CA LEU A 613 15.30 -6.78 12.56
C LEU A 613 16.47 -5.89 13.01
N LEU A 614 17.17 -5.24 12.07
CA LEU A 614 18.27 -4.32 12.39
C LEU A 614 17.77 -3.09 13.15
N LEU A 615 16.62 -2.52 12.74
CA LEU A 615 16.01 -1.37 13.42
C LEU A 615 15.60 -1.73 14.84
N ASN A 616 14.95 -2.87 15.05
CA ASN A 616 14.55 -3.33 16.38
C ASN A 616 15.73 -3.58 17.32
N ARG A 617 16.87 -4.00 16.77
CA ARG A 617 18.12 -4.14 17.53
C ARG A 617 18.74 -2.80 17.91
N LEU A 618 18.73 -1.84 16.99
CA LEU A 618 19.37 -0.54 17.18
C LEU A 618 18.57 0.38 18.12
N ASP A 619 17.25 0.23 18.15
CA ASP A 619 16.36 1.13 18.89
C ASP A 619 16.67 1.23 20.40
N PRO A 620 16.81 0.13 21.18
CA PRO A 620 17.19 0.22 22.59
C PRO A 620 18.55 0.90 22.80
N VAL A 621 19.49 0.69 21.87
CA VAL A 621 20.83 1.27 21.94
C VAL A 621 20.77 2.78 21.75
N LEU A 622 20.05 3.26 20.72
CA LEU A 622 19.89 4.70 20.48
C LEU A 622 19.16 5.39 21.63
N ARG A 623 18.12 4.74 22.19
CA ARG A 623 17.37 5.30 23.31
C ARG A 623 18.22 5.45 24.56
N ASN A 624 19.04 4.45 24.87
CA ASN A 624 19.98 4.53 26.00
C ASN A 624 21.00 5.67 25.79
N VAL A 625 21.65 5.74 24.62
CA VAL A 625 22.62 6.80 24.32
C VAL A 625 21.99 8.20 24.34
N ALA A 626 20.73 8.32 23.87
CA ALA A 626 19.99 9.57 23.86
C ALA A 626 19.29 9.90 25.20
N ASN A 627 19.41 9.05 26.23
CA ASN A 627 18.70 9.15 27.51
C ASN A 627 17.16 9.26 27.34
N LEU A 628 16.60 8.49 26.41
CA LEU A 628 15.15 8.39 26.19
C LEU A 628 14.59 7.23 27.02
N GLY A 629 13.62 7.52 27.89
CA GLY A 629 12.92 6.51 28.70
C GLY A 629 12.00 5.61 27.85
N SER A 630 11.48 4.53 28.46
CA SER A 630 10.62 3.51 27.81
C SER A 630 9.27 4.06 27.34
N TRP A 631 8.86 5.20 27.89
CA TRP A 631 7.57 5.85 27.67
C TRP A 631 7.72 7.29 27.20
N GLN A 632 6.75 7.76 26.41
CA GLN A 632 6.46 9.18 26.22
C GLN A 632 5.13 9.48 26.89
N ILE A 633 5.19 10.22 28.00
CA ILE A 633 4.00 10.58 28.78
C ILE A 633 3.45 11.89 28.20
N ILE A 634 2.26 11.79 27.64
CA ILE A 634 1.56 12.89 26.98
C ILE A 634 0.71 13.62 28.02
N SER A 635 -0.08 12.87 28.80
CA SER A 635 -0.94 13.40 29.85
C SER A 635 -0.63 12.70 31.18
N PRO A 636 0.11 13.33 32.11
CA PRO A 636 0.60 12.68 33.33
C PRO A 636 -0.46 12.69 34.44
N VAL A 637 -1.44 11.79 34.36
CA VAL A 637 -2.47 11.62 35.40
C VAL A 637 -2.32 10.26 36.09
N GLU A 638 -2.36 10.25 37.43
CA GLU A 638 -2.45 8.99 38.19
C GLU A 638 -3.88 8.45 38.14
N VAL A 639 -4.03 7.20 37.68
CA VAL A 639 -5.34 6.60 37.46
C VAL A 639 -5.35 5.11 37.85
N ALA A 640 -6.54 4.58 38.12
CA ALA A 640 -6.76 3.15 38.28
C ALA A 640 -8.02 2.72 37.51
N GLY A 641 -7.97 1.56 36.85
CA GLY A 641 -9.10 1.10 36.05
C GLY A 641 -8.93 -0.31 35.47
N TYR A 642 -10.01 -0.82 34.90
CA TYR A 642 -10.08 -2.12 34.24
C TYR A 642 -9.39 -2.07 32.88
N VAL A 643 -8.53 -3.04 32.59
CA VAL A 643 -7.83 -3.09 31.31
C VAL A 643 -8.74 -3.65 30.21
N VAL A 644 -8.86 -2.91 29.12
CA VAL A 644 -9.55 -3.32 27.88
C VAL A 644 -8.60 -3.14 26.71
N VAL A 645 -8.47 -4.18 25.88
CA VAL A 645 -7.61 -4.15 24.69
C VAL A 645 -8.44 -3.83 23.46
N VAL A 646 -7.99 -2.87 22.67
CA VAL A 646 -8.72 -2.39 21.48
C VAL A 646 -7.74 -2.26 20.31
N ASP A 647 -8.18 -2.58 19.10
CA ASP A 647 -7.35 -2.38 17.91
C ASP A 647 -7.18 -0.89 17.57
N GLU A 648 -8.25 -0.18 17.25
CA GLU A 648 -8.20 1.26 16.95
C GLU A 648 -9.05 2.06 17.93
N LEU A 649 -8.54 3.21 18.41
CA LEU A 649 -9.32 4.11 19.28
C LEU A 649 -10.64 4.55 18.62
N LEU A 650 -10.61 4.73 17.29
CA LEU A 650 -11.76 5.10 16.47
C LEU A 650 -12.94 4.11 16.61
N THR A 651 -12.66 2.82 16.81
CA THR A 651 -13.71 1.78 16.91
C THR A 651 -14.51 1.87 18.20
N VAL A 652 -13.96 2.48 19.25
CA VAL A 652 -14.58 2.57 20.57
C VAL A 652 -15.04 3.98 20.95
N GLN A 653 -14.82 4.99 20.11
CA GLN A 653 -15.16 6.39 20.41
C GLN A 653 -16.64 6.64 20.77
N HIS A 654 -17.55 5.76 20.32
CA HIS A 654 -18.99 5.84 20.60
C HIS A 654 -19.41 5.09 21.87
N GLN A 655 -18.49 4.36 22.51
CA GLN A 655 -18.77 3.57 23.70
C GLN A 655 -18.70 4.46 24.95
N SER A 656 -19.45 4.07 25.97
CA SER A 656 -19.39 4.63 27.31
C SER A 656 -19.14 3.48 28.29
N TYR A 657 -18.15 3.64 29.14
CA TYR A 657 -17.75 2.64 30.13
C TYR A 657 -18.29 3.02 31.50
N ASP A 658 -19.14 2.18 32.07
CA ASP A 658 -19.73 2.42 33.41
C ASP A 658 -18.69 2.35 34.54
N LYS A 659 -17.52 1.76 34.27
CA LYS A 659 -16.41 1.61 35.22
C LYS A 659 -15.16 2.32 34.68
N PRO A 660 -14.29 2.85 35.55
CA PRO A 660 -12.99 3.39 35.15
C PRO A 660 -12.20 2.38 34.30
N THR A 661 -11.91 2.73 33.05
CA THR A 661 -11.33 1.80 32.07
C THR A 661 -9.99 2.29 31.52
N VAL A 662 -8.99 1.41 31.53
CA VAL A 662 -7.65 1.59 30.93
C VAL A 662 -7.67 0.95 29.54
N LEU A 663 -7.60 1.77 28.51
CA LEU A 663 -7.56 1.31 27.12
C LEU A 663 -6.12 1.05 26.69
N VAL A 664 -5.82 -0.19 26.30
CA VAL A 664 -4.57 -0.54 25.62
C VAL A 664 -4.86 -0.67 24.14
N VAL A 665 -4.51 0.36 23.39
CA VAL A 665 -4.90 0.54 21.98
C VAL A 665 -3.74 0.16 21.07
N LYS A 666 -4.00 -0.48 19.93
CA LYS A 666 -2.96 -0.77 18.92
C LYS A 666 -2.67 0.43 18.02
N SER A 667 -3.69 1.23 17.66
CA SER A 667 -3.49 2.43 16.84
C SER A 667 -4.36 3.64 17.21
N VAL A 668 -3.80 4.83 17.04
CA VAL A 668 -4.42 6.16 17.25
C VAL A 668 -4.07 7.08 16.07
N LYS A 669 -5.09 7.64 15.40
CA LYS A 669 -4.96 8.47 14.19
C LYS A 669 -4.95 9.97 14.47
N GLY A 670 -5.37 10.42 15.66
CA GLY A 670 -5.32 11.83 16.12
C GLY A 670 -6.66 12.57 16.13
N GLU A 671 -7.59 12.12 15.29
CA GLU A 671 -8.88 12.78 15.05
C GLU A 671 -10.02 12.19 15.89
N GLU A 672 -9.74 11.16 16.69
CA GLU A 672 -10.73 10.42 17.47
C GLU A 672 -11.09 11.07 18.82
N GLU A 673 -12.31 10.84 19.27
CA GLU A 673 -12.74 11.23 20.62
C GLU A 673 -12.42 10.14 21.65
N ILE A 674 -12.02 10.53 22.86
CA ILE A 674 -11.72 9.57 23.93
C ILE A 674 -13.05 9.14 24.57
N PRO A 675 -13.35 7.81 24.60
CA PRO A 675 -14.61 7.29 25.12
C PRO A 675 -14.93 7.77 26.53
N ASP A 676 -16.21 7.88 26.86
CA ASP A 676 -16.63 8.23 28.21
C ASP A 676 -16.33 7.08 29.19
N GLY A 677 -15.88 7.39 30.41
CA GLY A 677 -15.42 6.41 31.40
C GLY A 677 -14.01 5.83 31.17
N ALA A 678 -13.34 6.14 30.06
CA ALA A 678 -11.94 5.81 29.86
C ALA A 678 -11.03 6.75 30.69
N VAL A 679 -10.19 6.18 31.55
CA VAL A 679 -9.26 6.91 32.43
C VAL A 679 -7.81 6.86 31.95
N ALA A 680 -7.47 5.90 31.09
CA ALA A 680 -6.17 5.85 30.43
C ALA A 680 -6.25 5.38 28.97
N VAL A 681 -5.33 5.86 28.14
CA VAL A 681 -5.06 5.38 26.79
C VAL A 681 -3.56 5.08 26.69
N LEU A 682 -3.19 3.83 26.42
CA LEU A 682 -1.81 3.39 26.26
C LEU A 682 -1.65 2.81 24.85
N THR A 683 -0.69 3.31 24.07
CA THR A 683 -0.54 2.96 22.65
C THR A 683 0.94 2.79 22.25
N PRO A 684 1.29 1.95 21.26
CA PRO A 684 2.60 1.99 20.61
C PRO A 684 2.76 3.16 19.62
N ASP A 685 1.65 3.76 19.16
CA ASP A 685 1.69 4.88 18.22
C ASP A 685 2.27 6.14 18.88
N MET A 686 2.83 7.02 18.05
CA MET A 686 3.56 8.21 18.49
C MET A 686 2.82 9.51 18.13
N PRO A 687 1.61 9.75 18.66
CA PRO A 687 0.98 11.05 18.47
C PRO A 687 1.86 12.14 19.10
N ASP A 688 1.95 13.30 18.43
CA ASP A 688 2.72 14.41 18.98
C ASP A 688 2.12 14.89 20.29
N VAL A 689 2.97 15.43 21.17
CA VAL A 689 2.58 15.87 22.51
C VAL A 689 1.55 17.01 22.39
N LEU A 690 1.63 17.84 21.35
CA LEU A 690 0.72 18.97 21.12
C LEU A 690 -0.32 18.73 20.02
N SER A 691 -0.56 17.47 19.65
CA SER A 691 -1.68 17.12 18.74
C SER A 691 -3.05 17.26 19.40
N HIS A 692 -4.12 17.33 18.60
CA HIS A 692 -5.47 17.52 19.13
C HIS A 692 -5.91 16.43 20.12
N VAL A 693 -5.69 15.15 19.82
CA VAL A 693 -6.00 14.03 20.74
C VAL A 693 -5.23 14.14 22.05
N SER A 694 -3.96 14.58 21.99
CA SER A 694 -3.11 14.78 23.15
C SER A 694 -3.61 15.92 24.04
N VAL A 695 -4.02 17.04 23.44
CA VAL A 695 -4.64 18.17 24.16
C VAL A 695 -5.98 17.75 24.77
N ARG A 696 -6.83 17.02 24.03
CA ARG A 696 -8.10 16.52 24.56
C ARG A 696 -7.92 15.58 25.76
N ALA A 697 -6.92 14.69 25.71
CA ALA A 697 -6.60 13.80 26.82
C ALA A 697 -6.25 14.56 28.10
N ARG A 698 -5.44 15.63 27.99
CA ARG A 698 -5.08 16.48 29.12
C ARG A 698 -6.26 17.24 29.70
N ASN A 699 -7.02 17.91 28.83
CA ASN A 699 -8.19 18.68 29.23
C ASN A 699 -9.24 17.78 29.92
N SER A 700 -9.33 16.51 29.50
CA SER A 700 -10.21 15.50 30.09
C SER A 700 -9.61 14.77 31.29
N LYS A 701 -8.39 15.09 31.71
CA LYS A 701 -7.64 14.42 32.80
C LYS A 701 -7.51 12.90 32.62
N VAL A 702 -7.33 12.45 31.37
CA VAL A 702 -7.11 11.05 31.02
C VAL A 702 -5.61 10.80 30.89
N LEU A 703 -5.09 9.74 31.52
CA LEU A 703 -3.69 9.35 31.33
C LEU A 703 -3.47 8.94 29.87
N PHE A 704 -2.57 9.61 29.16
CA PHE A 704 -2.24 9.24 27.78
C PHE A 704 -0.73 9.09 27.64
N ALA A 705 -0.28 7.94 27.16
CA ALA A 705 1.13 7.66 26.99
C ALA A 705 1.42 6.69 25.85
N THR A 706 2.55 6.94 25.20
CA THR A 706 3.13 6.04 24.20
C THR A 706 4.12 5.10 24.87
N CYS A 707 3.94 3.79 24.68
CA CYS A 707 4.87 2.77 25.11
C CYS A 707 5.66 2.27 23.89
N PHE A 708 6.96 2.48 23.90
CA PHE A 708 7.81 2.07 22.78
C PHE A 708 8.38 0.66 22.95
N GLU A 709 8.16 0.01 24.10
CA GLU A 709 8.65 -1.35 24.37
C GLU A 709 7.54 -2.39 24.14
N PRO A 710 7.67 -3.25 23.12
CA PRO A 710 6.64 -4.24 22.81
C PRO A 710 6.37 -5.23 23.95
N GLU A 711 7.39 -5.54 24.77
CA GLU A 711 7.26 -6.46 25.90
C GLU A 711 6.34 -5.91 26.99
N ILE A 712 6.49 -4.62 27.33
CA ILE A 712 5.64 -3.94 28.30
C ILE A 712 4.19 -3.90 27.80
N LEU A 713 3.97 -3.54 26.53
CA LEU A 713 2.63 -3.56 25.93
C LEU A 713 2.02 -4.96 25.93
N SER A 714 2.80 -6.00 25.63
CA SER A 714 2.33 -7.39 25.69
C SER A 714 1.91 -7.79 27.11
N GLN A 715 2.67 -7.36 28.13
CA GLN A 715 2.31 -7.60 29.53
C GLN A 715 1.02 -6.86 29.92
N LEU A 716 0.85 -5.61 29.50
CA LEU A 716 -0.37 -4.84 29.74
C LEU A 716 -1.59 -5.50 29.08
N ARG A 717 -1.46 -5.97 27.83
CA ARG A 717 -2.53 -6.69 27.12
C ARG A 717 -2.93 -8.00 27.82
N LYS A 718 -1.97 -8.73 28.42
CA LYS A 718 -2.25 -9.95 29.19
C LYS A 718 -3.06 -9.70 30.47
N ASN A 719 -3.15 -8.45 30.91
CA ASN A 719 -3.96 -8.07 32.08
C ASN A 719 -5.39 -7.67 31.71
N GLU A 720 -5.88 -8.00 30.50
CA GLU A 720 -7.26 -7.77 30.10
C GLU A 720 -8.26 -8.29 31.15
N GLY A 721 -9.23 -7.45 31.51
CA GLY A 721 -10.23 -7.71 32.54
C GLY A 721 -9.76 -7.49 33.99
N LYS A 722 -8.47 -7.26 34.25
CA LYS A 722 -7.94 -6.94 35.58
C LYS A 722 -7.92 -5.43 35.85
N VAL A 723 -7.77 -5.08 37.12
CA VAL A 723 -7.65 -3.69 37.56
C VAL A 723 -6.17 -3.32 37.77
N LEU A 724 -5.71 -2.30 37.05
CA LEU A 724 -4.36 -1.75 37.19
C LEU A 724 -4.40 -0.34 37.77
N SER A 725 -3.51 -0.05 38.72
CA SER A 725 -3.15 1.30 39.13
C SER A 725 -1.91 1.74 38.36
N LEU A 726 -2.02 2.87 37.65
CA LEU A 726 -0.98 3.46 36.80
C LEU A 726 -0.52 4.77 37.44
N LYS A 727 0.76 4.85 37.78
CA LYS A 727 1.40 6.04 38.35
C LYS A 727 2.52 6.53 37.42
N PRO A 728 2.31 7.64 36.71
CA PRO A 728 3.34 8.28 35.91
C PRO A 728 4.50 8.79 36.79
N ALA A 729 5.72 8.56 36.35
CA ALA A 729 6.96 9.12 36.88
C ALA A 729 7.77 9.74 35.74
N ALA A 730 8.88 10.42 36.05
CA ALA A 730 9.69 11.10 35.03
C ALA A 730 10.24 10.11 33.97
N GLY A 731 9.54 10.01 32.83
CA GLY A 731 9.91 9.16 31.70
C GLY A 731 9.50 7.68 31.80
N ASP A 732 8.71 7.29 32.81
CA ASP A 732 8.26 5.91 33.02
C ASP A 732 6.87 5.86 33.66
N ILE A 733 6.16 4.74 33.50
CA ILE A 733 4.86 4.50 34.15
C ILE A 733 4.98 3.25 34.99
N SER A 734 4.95 3.44 36.31
CA SER A 734 4.85 2.31 37.24
C SER A 734 3.41 1.82 37.30
N TYR A 735 3.21 0.51 37.17
CA TYR A 735 1.88 -0.09 37.23
C TYR A 735 1.84 -1.32 38.13
N ARG A 736 0.72 -1.49 38.82
CA ARG A 736 0.48 -2.64 39.71
C ARG A 736 -0.96 -3.11 39.61
N GLU A 737 -1.16 -4.42 39.69
CA GLU A 737 -2.48 -5.02 39.87
C GLU A 737 -2.99 -4.70 41.29
N ILE A 738 -4.24 -4.26 41.39
CA ILE A 738 -4.92 -3.98 42.66
C ILE A 738 -6.22 -4.79 42.75
N ALA A 739 -6.67 -5.07 43.97
CA ALA A 739 -7.96 -5.73 44.18
C ALA A 739 -9.11 -4.77 43.83
N GLU A 740 -10.24 -5.31 43.34
CA GLU A 740 -11.43 -4.49 43.01
C GLU A 740 -11.93 -3.68 44.21
N SER A 741 -11.75 -4.19 45.43
CA SER A 741 -12.07 -3.48 46.68
C SER A 741 -11.24 -2.20 46.88
N GLU A 742 -9.97 -2.18 46.45
CA GLU A 742 -9.12 -0.99 46.55
C GLU A 742 -9.53 0.10 45.55
N LEU A 743 -10.08 -0.27 44.40
CA LEU A 743 -10.62 0.68 43.43
C LEU A 743 -11.88 1.36 43.99
N LEU A 744 -12.73 0.60 44.69
CA LEU A 744 -13.90 1.13 45.41
C LEU A 744 -13.49 2.01 46.60
N ASP A 745 -12.46 1.64 47.36
CA ASP A 745 -11.94 2.44 48.47
C ASP A 745 -11.29 3.75 47.97
N SER A 746 -10.65 3.75 46.79
CA SER A 746 -10.13 4.97 46.14
C SER A 746 -11.23 5.89 45.59
N SER A 747 -12.46 5.37 45.42
CA SER A 747 -13.66 6.14 45.09
C SER A 747 -14.43 6.65 46.32
N SER A 748 -13.89 6.49 47.54
CA SER A 748 -14.44 7.08 48.78
C SER A 748 -14.13 8.58 48.86
N PRO A 749 -15.13 9.47 49.04
CA PRO A 749 -14.90 10.91 49.05
C PRO A 749 -14.34 11.37 50.39
N ASN A 750 -13.05 11.70 50.43
CA ASN A 750 -12.47 12.61 51.43
C ASN A 750 -12.15 13.97 50.80
N THR A 751 -13.09 14.49 50.02
CA THR A 751 -13.18 15.92 49.69
C THR A 751 -14.42 16.50 50.37
N PRO A 752 -14.25 17.42 51.34
CA PRO A 752 -15.38 18.17 51.89
C PRO A 752 -15.79 19.26 50.90
N ASP A 753 -16.61 18.90 49.92
CA ASP A 753 -17.75 19.69 49.41
C ASP A 753 -18.31 18.99 48.18
N ASP A 754 -19.51 18.42 48.35
CA ASP A 754 -20.43 18.04 47.28
C ASP A 754 -21.07 19.33 46.72
N GLN A 755 -20.23 20.24 46.23
CA GLN A 755 -20.69 21.23 45.27
C GLN A 755 -20.72 20.50 43.93
N SER A 756 -21.93 20.09 43.54
CA SER A 756 -22.27 19.71 42.17
C SER A 756 -21.36 20.44 41.18
N ALA A 757 -20.50 19.70 40.47
CA ALA A 757 -19.70 20.28 39.40
C ALA A 757 -20.66 21.13 38.53
N PRO A 758 -20.34 22.42 38.28
CA PRO A 758 -21.25 23.31 37.62
C PRO A 758 -21.69 22.67 36.30
N SER A 759 -22.99 22.50 36.11
CA SER A 759 -23.53 22.01 34.85
C SER A 759 -23.12 23.02 33.78
N LEU A 760 -22.18 22.64 32.91
CA LEU A 760 -21.80 23.40 31.73
C LEU A 760 -23.09 23.69 30.95
N SER A 761 -23.38 24.98 30.74
CA SER A 761 -24.60 25.42 30.04
C SER A 761 -24.23 26.41 28.95
N LEU A 762 -24.66 26.15 27.73
CA LEU A 762 -24.51 27.07 26.62
C LEU A 762 -25.65 28.08 26.60
N ALA A 763 -25.31 29.37 26.44
CA ALA A 763 -26.29 30.39 26.13
C ALA A 763 -26.54 30.43 24.62
N LYS A 764 -27.81 30.35 24.22
CA LYS A 764 -28.21 30.47 22.81
C LYS A 764 -27.86 31.88 22.30
N LYS A 765 -26.94 31.96 21.34
CA LYS A 765 -26.53 33.23 20.72
C LYS A 765 -27.57 33.64 19.67
N GLN A 766 -27.77 34.95 19.49
CA GLN A 766 -28.75 35.50 18.55
C GLN A 766 -28.06 36.26 17.42
N PHE A 767 -28.69 36.28 16.25
CA PHE A 767 -28.21 37.08 15.14
C PHE A 767 -28.44 38.58 15.40
N LEU A 768 -27.37 39.36 15.44
CA LEU A 768 -27.40 40.81 15.71
C LEU A 768 -27.53 41.68 14.43
N GLY A 769 -27.97 41.08 13.32
CA GLY A 769 -28.31 41.83 12.10
C GLY A 769 -27.16 42.14 11.14
N LYS A 770 -25.95 41.59 11.38
CA LYS A 770 -24.76 41.74 10.53
C LYS A 770 -24.27 40.38 10.05
N TYR A 771 -24.09 40.21 8.75
CA TYR A 771 -23.56 38.96 8.17
C TYR A 771 -22.03 38.86 8.24
N ALA A 772 -21.32 39.98 8.35
CA ALA A 772 -19.86 40.00 8.46
C ALA A 772 -19.36 41.16 9.31
N ILE A 773 -18.28 40.93 10.08
CA ILE A 773 -17.69 41.92 10.98
C ILE A 773 -16.16 41.92 10.91
N SER A 774 -15.54 43.08 11.12
CA SER A 774 -14.08 43.20 11.20
C SER A 774 -13.56 42.89 12.61
N ALA A 775 -12.25 42.67 12.74
CA ALA A 775 -11.61 42.32 14.02
C ALA A 775 -11.87 43.35 15.14
N ASP A 776 -12.02 44.63 14.81
CA ASP A 776 -12.33 45.70 15.78
C ASP A 776 -13.75 45.59 16.38
N GLU A 777 -14.64 44.84 15.72
CA GLU A 777 -16.03 44.62 16.14
C GLU A 777 -16.21 43.30 16.91
N PHE A 778 -15.14 42.52 17.13
CA PHE A 778 -15.21 41.22 17.80
C PHE A 778 -15.59 41.37 19.28
N SER A 779 -16.64 40.64 19.69
CA SER A 779 -17.14 40.61 21.06
C SER A 779 -17.62 39.20 21.42
N ASP A 780 -17.77 38.91 22.72
CA ASP A 780 -18.23 37.58 23.19
C ASP A 780 -19.67 37.24 22.75
N GLU A 781 -20.46 38.26 22.44
CA GLU A 781 -21.81 38.08 21.90
C GLU A 781 -21.81 37.70 20.42
N MET A 782 -20.77 38.06 19.67
CA MET A 782 -20.72 37.97 18.22
C MET A 782 -19.84 36.82 17.70
N VAL A 783 -18.74 36.51 18.38
CA VAL A 783 -17.74 35.51 17.93
C VAL A 783 -17.22 34.68 19.10
N GLY A 784 -16.60 33.55 18.78
CA GLY A 784 -15.99 32.67 19.77
C GLY A 784 -14.65 33.18 20.29
N ALA A 785 -14.03 32.39 21.15
CA ALA A 785 -12.81 32.78 21.84
C ALA A 785 -11.59 32.86 20.90
N LYS A 786 -11.51 32.07 19.82
CA LYS A 786 -10.37 32.16 18.88
C LYS A 786 -10.29 33.53 18.22
N SER A 787 -11.41 34.03 17.70
CA SER A 787 -11.46 35.36 17.09
C SER A 787 -11.10 36.45 18.10
N ARG A 788 -11.65 36.38 19.32
CA ARG A 788 -11.37 37.35 20.39
C ARG A 788 -9.91 37.36 20.80
N ASN A 789 -9.30 36.20 20.95
CA ASN A 789 -7.90 36.08 21.34
C ASN A 789 -6.96 36.65 20.28
N ILE A 790 -7.26 36.43 18.99
CA ILE A 790 -6.53 37.03 17.87
C ILE A 790 -6.68 38.55 17.84
N ALA A 791 -7.90 39.07 18.01
CA ALA A 791 -8.11 40.52 18.09
C ALA A 791 -7.40 41.15 19.30
N TYR A 792 -7.33 40.44 20.44
CA TYR A 792 -6.68 40.93 21.65
C TYR A 792 -5.17 41.10 21.49
N ILE A 793 -4.49 40.13 20.84
CA ILE A 793 -3.04 40.18 20.64
C ILE A 793 -2.63 41.11 19.50
N ASN A 794 -3.55 41.40 18.57
CA ASN A 794 -3.27 42.27 17.43
C ASN A 794 -2.88 43.68 17.92
N GLY A 795 -1.70 44.14 17.50
CA GLY A 795 -1.13 45.42 17.94
C GLY A 795 -0.55 45.45 19.37
N LYS A 796 -0.61 44.35 20.12
CA LYS A 796 0.01 44.22 21.47
C LYS A 796 1.26 43.33 21.49
N VAL A 797 1.38 42.41 20.54
CA VAL A 797 2.59 41.61 20.38
C VAL A 797 3.77 42.46 19.88
N PRO A 798 5.02 42.06 20.15
CA PRO A 798 6.19 42.77 19.64
C PRO A 798 6.18 42.95 18.12
N SER A 799 6.82 44.01 17.61
CA SER A 799 6.81 44.36 16.17
C SER A 799 7.41 43.32 15.22
N TRP A 800 8.13 42.34 15.75
CA TRP A 800 8.71 41.23 14.98
C TRP A 800 7.79 40.00 14.90
N VAL A 801 6.69 39.99 15.67
CA VAL A 801 5.60 39.01 15.61
C VAL A 801 4.43 39.62 14.86
N SER A 802 3.91 38.91 13.87
CA SER A 802 2.76 39.34 13.08
C SER A 802 1.52 38.52 13.41
N VAL A 803 0.35 39.09 13.18
CA VAL A 803 -0.94 38.42 13.31
C VAL A 803 -1.67 38.53 11.96
N PRO A 804 -2.15 37.44 11.36
CA PRO A 804 -2.82 37.52 10.06
C PRO A 804 -4.12 38.32 10.11
N THR A 805 -4.39 39.05 9.01
CA THR A 805 -5.64 39.79 8.83
C THR A 805 -6.84 38.85 8.97
N SER A 806 -7.86 39.30 9.70
CA SER A 806 -8.99 38.47 10.10
C SER A 806 -10.33 39.23 10.00
N VAL A 807 -11.36 38.53 9.52
CA VAL A 807 -12.77 38.95 9.44
C VAL A 807 -13.62 37.79 9.95
N ALA A 808 -14.84 38.01 10.44
CA ALA A 808 -15.69 36.90 10.89
C ALA A 808 -17.13 36.99 10.37
N LEU A 809 -17.75 35.82 10.17
CA LEU A 809 -19.20 35.68 10.12
C LEU A 809 -19.68 35.39 11.56
N PRO A 810 -20.43 36.29 12.19
CA PRO A 810 -20.77 36.18 13.61
C PRO A 810 -21.82 35.08 13.88
N PHE A 811 -22.01 34.76 15.16
CA PHE A 811 -23.06 33.86 15.64
C PHE A 811 -24.45 34.26 15.11
N GLY A 812 -25.30 33.26 14.86
CA GLY A 812 -26.63 33.46 14.30
C GLY A 812 -26.65 33.60 12.76
N THR A 813 -25.49 33.75 12.11
CA THR A 813 -25.41 33.87 10.65
C THR A 813 -25.89 32.60 9.95
N PHE A 814 -25.42 31.42 10.40
CA PHE A 814 -25.83 30.13 9.86
C PHE A 814 -27.35 29.93 9.96
N GLU A 815 -27.91 30.16 11.15
CA GLU A 815 -29.34 30.00 11.42
C GLU A 815 -30.19 30.94 10.57
N THR A 816 -29.70 32.17 10.34
CA THR A 816 -30.36 33.16 9.48
C THR A 816 -30.32 32.74 8.01
N VAL A 817 -29.18 32.23 7.53
CA VAL A 817 -29.02 31.71 6.16
C VAL A 817 -29.91 30.48 5.94
N LEU A 818 -29.96 29.56 6.90
CA LEU A 818 -30.81 28.38 6.84
C LEU A 818 -32.30 28.75 6.79
N SER A 819 -32.69 29.78 7.54
CA SER A 819 -34.08 30.27 7.59
C SER A 819 -34.49 31.14 6.39
N ASP A 820 -33.56 31.49 5.50
CA ASP A 820 -33.85 32.27 4.30
C ASP A 820 -34.81 31.49 3.37
N LYS A 821 -35.70 32.22 2.68
CA LYS A 821 -36.65 31.63 1.72
C LYS A 821 -35.94 30.82 0.63
N ILE A 822 -34.72 31.21 0.25
CA ILE A 822 -33.92 30.51 -0.77
C ILE A 822 -33.51 29.11 -0.31
N ASN A 823 -33.34 28.88 1.00
CA ASN A 823 -32.84 27.64 1.59
C ASN A 823 -33.93 26.79 2.28
N LYS A 824 -35.21 27.08 2.02
CA LYS A 824 -36.35 26.44 2.70
C LYS A 824 -36.33 24.91 2.63
N GLU A 825 -35.95 24.33 1.49
CA GLU A 825 -35.86 22.87 1.32
C GLU A 825 -34.76 22.25 2.19
N VAL A 826 -33.59 22.88 2.23
CA VAL A 826 -32.45 22.47 3.07
C VAL A 826 -32.85 22.53 4.55
N ALA A 827 -33.51 23.61 4.98
CA ALA A 827 -33.98 23.76 6.35
C ALA A 827 -34.97 22.66 6.78
N GLN A 828 -35.89 22.28 5.90
CA GLN A 828 -36.83 21.20 6.17
C GLN A 828 -36.11 19.84 6.30
N GLN A 829 -35.13 19.57 5.45
CA GLN A 829 -34.34 18.34 5.51
C GLN A 829 -33.49 18.27 6.78
N VAL A 830 -32.82 19.37 7.16
CA VAL A 830 -32.04 19.43 8.40
C VAL A 830 -32.94 19.16 9.61
N GLN A 831 -34.14 19.76 9.68
CA GLN A 831 -35.07 19.51 10.79
C GLN A 831 -35.48 18.02 10.90
N ILE A 832 -35.76 17.36 9.76
CA ILE A 832 -36.09 15.93 9.74
C ILE A 832 -34.93 15.09 10.27
N LEU A 833 -33.70 15.43 9.87
CA LEU A 833 -32.50 14.71 10.31
C LEU A 833 -32.18 14.97 11.79
N GLU A 834 -32.38 16.19 12.29
CA GLU A 834 -32.29 16.49 13.72
C GLU A 834 -33.31 15.70 14.54
N ASP A 835 -34.54 15.54 14.05
CA ASP A 835 -35.56 14.73 14.70
C ASP A 835 -35.17 13.24 14.75
N LYS A 836 -34.49 12.72 13.71
CA LYS A 836 -33.91 11.37 13.71
C LYS A 836 -32.75 11.23 14.69
N LEU A 837 -31.87 12.24 14.77
CA LEU A 837 -30.76 12.27 15.73
C LEU A 837 -31.29 12.25 17.17
N ASN A 838 -32.36 13.00 17.45
CA ASN A 838 -33.03 13.00 18.75
C ASN A 838 -33.68 11.64 19.08
N GLN A 839 -33.98 10.82 18.08
CA GLN A 839 -34.47 9.44 18.23
C GLN A 839 -33.33 8.41 18.37
N GLY A 840 -32.06 8.84 18.30
CA GLY A 840 -30.88 7.99 18.48
C GLY A 840 -30.29 7.40 17.20
N ASP A 841 -30.71 7.87 16.02
CA ASP A 841 -30.15 7.42 14.74
C ASP A 841 -28.91 8.24 14.33
N PHE A 842 -27.72 7.72 14.64
CA PHE A 842 -26.45 8.42 14.37
C PHE A 842 -26.05 8.44 12.88
N SER A 843 -26.65 7.63 12.00
CA SER A 843 -26.34 7.72 10.56
C SER A 843 -26.78 9.06 9.97
N ALA A 844 -27.75 9.72 10.60
CA ALA A 844 -28.21 11.05 10.24
C ALA A 844 -27.13 12.14 10.38
N LEU A 845 -26.05 11.92 11.13
CA LEU A 845 -24.94 12.90 11.24
C LEU A 845 -24.29 13.15 9.88
N ASN A 846 -23.95 12.07 9.16
CA ASN A 846 -23.33 12.19 7.84
C ASN A 846 -24.29 12.76 6.79
N GLU A 847 -25.56 12.36 6.83
CA GLU A 847 -26.61 12.91 5.97
C GLU A 847 -26.77 14.42 6.21
N THR A 848 -26.78 14.86 7.48
CA THR A 848 -26.95 16.28 7.84
C THR A 848 -25.81 17.13 7.28
N ARG A 849 -24.56 16.66 7.41
CA ARG A 849 -23.39 17.33 6.83
C ARG A 849 -23.54 17.52 5.32
N ASN A 850 -23.95 16.47 4.60
CA ASN A 850 -24.14 16.53 3.15
C ASN A 850 -25.28 17.48 2.74
N VAL A 851 -26.38 17.51 3.49
CA VAL A 851 -27.51 18.42 3.23
C VAL A 851 -27.09 19.89 3.39
N ILE A 852 -26.30 20.22 4.41
CA ILE A 852 -25.80 21.59 4.65
C ILE A 852 -24.94 22.10 3.48
N LEU A 853 -24.24 21.20 2.77
CA LEU A 853 -23.46 21.58 1.59
C LEU A 853 -24.33 22.08 0.42
N ASN A 854 -25.65 21.92 0.45
CA ASN A 854 -26.57 22.44 -0.55
C ASN A 854 -27.05 23.87 -0.26
N LEU A 855 -26.58 24.52 0.82
CA LEU A 855 -26.94 25.91 1.12
C LEU A 855 -26.51 26.88 0.01
N THR A 856 -27.39 27.84 -0.27
CA THR A 856 -27.17 28.95 -1.18
C THR A 856 -26.90 30.23 -0.39
N ALA A 857 -25.88 31.00 -0.76
CA ALA A 857 -25.50 32.23 -0.08
C ALA A 857 -26.51 33.37 -0.36
N PRO A 858 -27.11 34.01 0.66
CA PRO A 858 -27.96 35.18 0.46
C PRO A 858 -27.16 36.36 -0.14
N PRO A 859 -27.69 37.13 -1.12
CA PRO A 859 -26.96 38.21 -1.76
C PRO A 859 -26.44 39.30 -0.79
N ASN A 860 -27.19 39.56 0.29
CA ASN A 860 -26.79 40.52 1.32
C ASN A 860 -25.56 40.05 2.10
N LEU A 861 -25.45 38.75 2.39
CA LEU A 861 -24.28 38.15 3.04
C LEU A 861 -23.04 38.33 2.17
N VAL A 862 -23.15 38.01 0.87
CA VAL A 862 -22.04 38.12 -0.08
C VAL A 862 -21.54 39.56 -0.16
N LYS A 863 -22.47 40.52 -0.24
CA LYS A 863 -22.14 41.96 -0.30
C LYS A 863 -21.42 42.42 0.97
N GLU A 864 -21.96 42.13 2.14
CA GLU A 864 -21.41 42.59 3.42
C GLU A 864 -20.03 41.95 3.69
N LEU A 865 -19.88 40.65 3.41
CA LEU A 865 -18.60 39.96 3.52
C LEU A 865 -17.54 40.57 2.59
N LYS A 866 -17.91 40.87 1.34
CA LYS A 866 -17.02 41.54 0.38
C LYS A 866 -16.55 42.90 0.90
N GLU A 867 -17.48 43.74 1.37
CA GLU A 867 -17.18 45.07 1.90
C GLU A 867 -16.24 45.00 3.11
N LYS A 868 -16.47 44.05 4.03
CA LYS A 868 -15.63 43.87 5.23
C LYS A 868 -14.25 43.30 4.94
N MET A 869 -14.15 42.33 4.02
CA MET A 869 -12.86 41.78 3.59
C MET A 869 -12.01 42.86 2.92
N GLN A 870 -12.56 43.56 1.92
CA GLN A 870 -11.85 44.62 1.21
C GLN A 870 -11.49 45.80 2.13
N GLY A 871 -12.40 46.19 3.04
CA GLY A 871 -12.15 47.23 4.04
C GLY A 871 -11.05 46.88 5.04
N SER A 872 -10.82 45.60 5.32
CA SER A 872 -9.74 45.10 6.19
C SER A 872 -8.44 44.82 5.43
N GLY A 873 -8.40 45.09 4.12
CA GLY A 873 -7.24 44.82 3.26
C GLY A 873 -7.08 43.36 2.84
N MET A 874 -8.10 42.52 3.05
CA MET A 874 -8.11 41.11 2.65
C MET A 874 -8.64 40.96 1.21
N PRO A 875 -8.06 40.07 0.38
CA PRO A 875 -8.55 39.83 -0.98
C PRO A 875 -9.94 39.19 -0.98
N TRP A 876 -10.81 39.63 -1.89
CA TRP A 876 -12.14 39.04 -2.09
C TRP A 876 -12.07 37.90 -3.12
N PRO A 877 -12.42 36.64 -2.77
CA PRO A 877 -12.31 35.50 -3.69
C PRO A 877 -13.09 35.67 -4.99
N GLY A 878 -14.25 36.34 -4.95
CA GLY A 878 -15.07 36.54 -6.15
C GLY A 878 -14.49 37.52 -7.17
N ASP A 879 -13.44 38.28 -6.83
CA ASP A 879 -12.73 39.10 -7.82
C ASP A 879 -11.88 38.23 -8.78
N GLU A 880 -11.58 36.98 -8.40
CA GLU A 880 -10.90 35.98 -9.23
C GLU A 880 -11.87 35.13 -10.10
N GLY A 881 -13.19 35.29 -9.92
CA GLY A 881 -14.23 34.59 -10.67
C GLY A 881 -15.22 33.82 -9.80
N GLU A 882 -16.34 33.39 -10.40
CA GLU A 882 -17.44 32.70 -9.72
C GLU A 882 -17.00 31.39 -9.05
N GLN A 883 -16.18 30.59 -9.74
CA GLN A 883 -15.64 29.33 -9.20
C GLN A 883 -14.83 29.52 -7.91
N ARG A 884 -14.10 30.64 -7.76
CA ARG A 884 -13.31 30.93 -6.55
C ARG A 884 -14.20 31.33 -5.39
N TRP A 885 -15.27 32.08 -5.65
CA TRP A 885 -16.30 32.32 -4.66
C TRP A 885 -17.01 31.01 -4.25
N GLU A 886 -17.33 30.13 -5.19
CA GLU A 886 -17.93 28.83 -4.87
C GLU A 886 -17.05 27.98 -3.96
N GLN A 887 -15.72 28.00 -4.15
CA GLN A 887 -14.76 27.34 -3.27
C GLN A 887 -14.79 27.92 -1.85
N ALA A 888 -14.75 29.25 -1.72
CA ALA A 888 -14.86 29.94 -0.43
C ALA A 888 -16.19 29.63 0.27
N TRP A 889 -17.30 29.66 -0.47
CA TRP A 889 -18.62 29.32 0.05
C TRP A 889 -18.71 27.86 0.48
N MET A 890 -18.09 26.95 -0.28
CA MET A 890 -18.01 25.54 0.09
C MET A 890 -17.23 25.34 1.39
N ALA A 891 -16.13 26.08 1.60
CA ALA A 891 -15.38 26.04 2.85
C ALA A 891 -16.22 26.54 4.03
N ILE A 892 -16.94 27.66 3.90
CA ILE A 892 -17.87 28.16 4.93
C ILE A 892 -18.93 27.10 5.29
N LYS A 893 -19.55 26.47 4.28
CA LYS A 893 -20.54 25.42 4.48
C LYS A 893 -19.96 24.20 5.21
N LYS A 894 -18.72 23.81 4.89
CA LYS A 894 -18.03 22.72 5.59
C LYS A 894 -17.75 23.06 7.05
N VAL A 895 -17.34 24.30 7.35
CA VAL A 895 -17.16 24.75 8.75
C VAL A 895 -18.49 24.68 9.50
N TRP A 896 -19.60 25.13 8.92
CA TRP A 896 -20.92 24.98 9.55
C TRP A 896 -21.34 23.52 9.70
N ALA A 897 -21.11 22.69 8.68
CA ALA A 897 -21.41 21.25 8.72
C ALA A 897 -20.60 20.53 9.81
N SER A 898 -19.39 21.00 10.12
CA SER A 898 -18.52 20.40 11.15
C SER A 898 -19.15 20.39 12.55
N LYS A 899 -20.18 21.22 12.79
CA LYS A 899 -21.02 21.13 13.99
C LYS A 899 -21.57 19.70 14.18
N TRP A 900 -21.92 19.00 13.10
CA TRP A 900 -22.42 17.62 13.12
C TRP A 900 -21.34 16.57 12.86
N ASN A 901 -20.05 16.88 13.08
CA ASN A 901 -19.02 15.86 13.10
C ASN A 901 -19.30 14.86 14.22
N GLU A 902 -18.99 13.58 14.00
CA GLU A 902 -19.24 12.52 14.98
C GLU A 902 -18.53 12.81 16.31
N ARG A 903 -17.24 13.18 16.25
CA ARG A 903 -16.46 13.62 17.42
C ARG A 903 -17.09 14.80 18.17
N ALA A 904 -17.55 15.82 17.45
CA ALA A 904 -18.13 17.02 18.04
C ALA A 904 -19.44 16.70 18.74
N TYR A 905 -20.31 15.93 18.07
CA TYR A 905 -21.58 15.51 18.61
C TYR A 905 -21.41 14.62 19.85
N LEU A 906 -20.52 13.61 19.79
CA LEU A 906 -20.22 12.74 20.94
C LEU A 906 -19.66 13.51 22.13
N SER A 907 -18.72 14.44 21.89
CA SER A 907 -18.14 15.28 22.93
C SER A 907 -19.21 16.15 23.62
N THR A 908 -20.12 16.79 22.87
CA THR A 908 -21.22 17.58 23.48
C THR A 908 -22.13 16.73 24.37
N ARG A 909 -22.42 15.48 23.99
CA ARG A 909 -23.23 14.57 24.81
C ARG A 909 -22.52 14.14 26.09
N LYS A 910 -21.21 13.90 26.04
CA LYS A 910 -20.38 13.51 27.20
C LYS A 910 -20.47 14.54 28.33
N VAL A 911 -20.40 15.82 27.98
CA VAL A 911 -20.54 16.94 28.95
C VAL A 911 -21.99 17.41 29.13
N LYS A 912 -22.97 16.70 28.58
CA LYS A 912 -24.42 17.03 28.65
C LYS A 912 -24.76 18.43 28.13
N LEU A 913 -24.01 18.92 27.14
CA LEU A 913 -24.31 20.16 26.44
C LEU A 913 -25.45 19.94 25.45
N ASP A 914 -26.41 20.88 25.44
CA ASP A 914 -27.46 20.89 24.43
C ASP A 914 -26.88 21.32 23.08
N HIS A 915 -26.83 20.37 22.14
CA HIS A 915 -26.33 20.58 20.79
C HIS A 915 -27.10 21.69 20.03
N ALA A 916 -28.36 21.95 20.38
CA ALA A 916 -29.17 23.00 19.79
C ALA A 916 -28.70 24.41 20.18
N TYR A 917 -27.98 24.57 21.31
CA TYR A 917 -27.47 25.85 21.80
C TYR A 917 -26.01 26.13 21.38
N LEU A 918 -25.38 25.17 20.72
CA LEU A 918 -24.09 25.34 20.08
C LEU A 918 -24.26 26.21 18.82
N SER A 919 -23.66 27.39 18.84
CA SER A 919 -23.65 28.34 17.73
C SER A 919 -22.24 28.41 17.14
N MET A 920 -22.16 28.39 15.80
CA MET A 920 -20.89 28.42 15.07
C MET A 920 -20.70 29.79 14.43
N SER A 921 -19.64 30.51 14.84
CA SER A 921 -19.11 31.63 14.07
C SER A 921 -17.97 31.14 13.16
N VAL A 922 -17.68 31.86 12.08
CA VAL A 922 -16.64 31.48 11.12
C VAL A 922 -15.60 32.59 11.05
N LEU A 923 -14.39 32.30 11.51
CA LEU A 923 -13.24 33.19 11.40
C LEU A 923 -12.59 33.01 10.03
N VAL A 924 -12.63 34.07 9.22
CA VAL A 924 -11.97 34.15 7.91
C VAL A 924 -10.60 34.77 8.12
N GLN A 925 -9.54 34.02 7.80
CA GLN A 925 -8.16 34.45 8.02
C GLN A 925 -7.29 34.19 6.80
N GLU A 926 -6.33 35.07 6.52
CA GLU A 926 -5.33 34.81 5.47
C GLU A 926 -4.42 33.63 5.86
N VAL A 927 -4.20 32.72 4.91
CA VAL A 927 -3.23 31.63 5.08
C VAL A 927 -1.84 32.14 4.75
N VAL A 928 -0.95 32.03 5.72
CA VAL A 928 0.49 32.24 5.53
C VAL A 928 1.08 30.94 4.97
N SER A 929 1.69 31.00 3.79
CA SER A 929 2.41 29.86 3.18
C SER A 929 3.68 29.54 3.97
N ALA A 930 3.49 28.83 5.08
CA ALA A 930 4.48 28.55 6.10
C ALA A 930 5.67 27.72 5.56
N ASP A 931 6.88 28.10 5.96
CA ASP A 931 8.05 27.24 5.80
C ASP A 931 8.08 26.21 6.95
N TYR A 932 7.75 26.67 8.16
CA TYR A 932 7.56 25.85 9.35
C TYR A 932 6.30 26.28 10.10
N ALA A 933 5.66 25.35 10.80
CA ALA A 933 4.60 25.63 11.76
C ALA A 933 5.00 25.11 13.13
N PHE A 934 4.47 25.72 14.19
CA PHE A 934 4.78 25.37 15.55
C PHE A 934 3.58 25.46 16.48
N VAL A 935 3.62 24.67 17.54
CA VAL A 935 2.72 24.79 18.70
C VAL A 935 3.58 24.95 19.95
N ILE A 936 3.19 25.85 20.85
CA ILE A 936 3.90 26.18 22.09
C ILE A 936 2.96 25.95 23.26
N HIS A 937 3.43 25.25 24.28
CA HIS A 937 2.89 25.30 25.62
C HIS A 937 3.88 26.05 26.52
N THR A 938 3.43 27.13 27.17
CA THR A 938 4.32 27.98 27.98
C THR A 938 4.58 27.41 29.37
N THR A 939 3.87 26.35 29.77
CA THR A 939 4.24 25.47 30.87
C THR A 939 4.47 24.07 30.32
N ASN A 940 5.57 23.41 30.71
CA ASN A 940 5.91 22.09 30.15
C ASN A 940 4.78 21.07 30.42
N PRO A 941 4.10 20.55 29.38
CA PRO A 941 2.90 19.72 29.53
C PRO A 941 3.19 18.31 30.05
N SER A 942 4.45 17.86 29.96
CA SER A 942 4.85 16.51 30.40
C SER A 942 5.40 16.51 31.83
N SER A 943 6.13 17.55 32.23
CA SER A 943 6.70 17.65 33.59
C SER A 943 5.89 18.52 34.55
N GLY A 944 5.02 19.41 34.04
CA GLY A 944 4.32 20.42 34.83
C GLY A 944 5.19 21.62 35.23
N GLU A 945 6.44 21.71 34.76
CA GLU A 945 7.36 22.79 35.11
C GLU A 945 6.96 24.12 34.46
N CYS A 946 6.44 25.06 35.26
CA CYS A 946 6.04 26.41 34.81
C CYS A 946 7.24 27.29 34.41
N SER A 947 8.47 26.88 34.69
CA SER A 947 9.69 27.61 34.31
C SER A 947 10.18 27.26 32.89
N GLU A 948 9.53 26.29 32.25
CA GLU A 948 9.92 25.74 30.96
C GLU A 948 8.82 25.95 29.90
N ILE A 949 9.24 26.39 28.72
CA ILE A 949 8.44 26.43 27.51
C ILE A 949 8.73 25.17 26.72
N TYR A 950 7.69 24.42 26.35
CA TYR A 950 7.77 23.26 25.47
C TYR A 950 7.18 23.64 24.12
N ALA A 951 7.86 23.29 23.03
CA ALA A 951 7.36 23.57 21.69
C ALA A 951 7.70 22.44 20.71
N GLU A 952 6.79 22.25 19.76
CA GLU A 952 6.91 21.32 18.64
C GLU A 952 6.87 22.08 17.32
N VAL A 953 7.73 21.69 16.37
CA VAL A 953 7.91 22.35 15.08
C VAL A 953 7.84 21.33 13.95
N VAL A 954 7.07 21.63 12.93
CA VAL A 954 6.94 20.85 11.69
C VAL A 954 7.26 21.71 10.46
N LYS A 955 7.60 21.06 9.35
CA LYS A 955 7.81 21.74 8.07
C LYS A 955 6.49 21.83 7.30
N GLY A 956 6.18 23.01 6.76
CA GLY A 956 4.89 23.27 6.11
C GLY A 956 3.80 23.72 7.10
N LEU A 957 2.55 23.36 6.83
CA LEU A 957 1.37 23.75 7.59
C LEU A 957 1.26 23.03 8.94
N GLY A 958 0.68 23.75 9.90
CA GLY A 958 0.43 23.26 11.28
C GLY A 958 -0.48 22.05 11.36
N GLU A 959 -1.33 21.82 10.36
CA GLU A 959 -2.20 20.64 10.29
C GLU A 959 -1.42 19.32 10.35
N THR A 960 -0.19 19.30 9.81
CA THR A 960 0.72 18.15 9.88
C THR A 960 1.09 17.79 11.34
N LEU A 961 1.05 18.77 12.25
CA LEU A 961 1.32 18.61 13.68
C LEU A 961 0.02 18.34 14.45
N VAL A 962 -0.98 19.20 14.31
CA VAL A 962 -2.18 19.13 15.15
C VAL A 962 -3.07 17.94 14.80
N GLY A 963 -3.13 17.54 13.52
CA GLY A 963 -3.83 16.35 13.03
C GLY A 963 -3.07 15.03 13.20
N ALA A 964 -1.96 15.03 13.97
CA ALA A 964 -1.18 13.85 14.33
C ALA A 964 -0.72 12.96 13.15
N PHE A 965 -0.27 13.56 12.04
CA PHE A 965 0.28 12.79 10.91
C PHE A 965 1.40 11.84 11.38
N PRO A 966 1.57 10.64 10.79
CA PRO A 966 2.56 9.68 11.26
C PRO A 966 3.98 10.22 11.36
N GLY A 967 4.69 9.84 12.43
CA GLY A 967 6.02 10.35 12.76
C GLY A 967 5.96 11.55 13.70
N ARG A 968 7.13 12.01 14.14
CA ARG A 968 7.23 13.00 15.22
C ARG A 968 7.67 14.35 14.69
N ALA A 969 7.14 15.40 15.28
CA ALA A 969 7.65 16.75 15.10
C ALA A 969 9.02 16.95 15.76
N MET A 970 9.69 18.04 15.41
CA MET A 970 10.88 18.47 16.13
C MET A 970 10.45 19.08 17.46
N SER A 971 10.91 18.51 18.59
CA SER A 971 10.55 18.99 19.92
C SER A 971 11.74 19.61 20.63
N PHE A 972 11.48 20.68 21.38
CA PHE A 972 12.48 21.32 22.21
C PHE A 972 11.87 21.93 23.47
N VAL A 973 12.71 22.11 24.49
CA VAL A 973 12.39 22.85 25.71
C VAL A 973 13.30 24.06 25.81
N CYS A 974 12.76 25.16 26.31
CA CYS A 974 13.53 26.36 26.62
C CYS A 974 13.16 26.88 28.00
N LYS A 975 14.14 27.24 28.81
CA LYS A 975 13.86 27.85 30.12
C LYS A 975 13.53 29.33 29.96
N LYS A 976 12.53 29.80 30.70
CA LYS A 976 12.08 31.21 30.64
C LYS A 976 13.18 32.19 31.07
N ASP A 977 14.11 31.76 31.92
CA ASP A 977 15.27 32.55 32.34
C ASP A 977 16.42 32.59 31.30
N ASN A 978 16.36 31.74 30.27
CA ASN A 978 17.39 31.64 29.24
C ASN A 978 16.81 31.27 27.86
N LEU A 979 15.99 32.17 27.31
CA LEU A 979 15.30 32.03 26.02
C LEU A 979 16.22 31.91 24.79
N ASN A 980 17.54 32.03 24.96
CA ASN A 980 18.54 31.94 23.89
C ASN A 980 19.20 30.55 23.79
N SER A 981 18.84 29.62 24.67
CA SER A 981 19.44 28.30 24.74
C SER A 981 18.38 27.20 24.70
N PRO A 982 17.68 27.04 23.56
CA PRO A 982 16.72 25.95 23.38
C PRO A 982 17.46 24.60 23.40
N LYS A 983 16.93 23.65 24.18
CA LYS A 983 17.42 22.27 24.26
C LYS A 983 16.52 21.37 23.42
N ILE A 984 17.09 20.78 22.37
CA ILE A 984 16.40 19.82 21.52
C ILE A 984 16.14 18.54 22.31
N LEU A 985 14.89 18.06 22.24
CA LEU A 985 14.46 16.79 22.82
C LEU A 985 14.25 15.71 21.75
N GLY A 986 13.90 16.10 20.53
CA GLY A 986 13.72 15.17 19.42
C GLY A 986 13.86 15.84 18.06
N TYR A 987 14.49 15.14 17.13
CA TYR A 987 14.50 15.51 15.71
C TYR A 987 13.22 15.01 15.01
N PRO A 988 12.79 15.68 13.94
CA PRO A 988 11.56 15.33 13.24
C PRO A 988 11.73 14.07 12.39
N SER A 989 10.67 13.25 12.33
CA SER A 989 10.64 11.99 11.57
C SER A 989 9.46 11.87 10.61
N LYS A 990 8.56 12.87 10.55
CA LYS A 990 7.39 12.85 9.66
C LYS A 990 7.80 12.72 8.19
N PRO A 991 7.23 11.77 7.43
CA PRO A 991 7.60 11.57 6.03
C PRO A 991 6.95 12.61 5.09
N ILE A 992 5.78 13.12 5.45
CA ILE A 992 4.95 14.02 4.64
C ILE A 992 4.76 15.33 5.39
N GLY A 993 4.76 16.45 4.66
CA GLY A 993 4.30 17.74 5.15
C GLY A 993 3.30 18.36 4.17
N LEU A 994 2.36 19.12 4.71
CA LEU A 994 1.32 19.80 3.95
C LEU A 994 1.75 21.21 3.57
N PHE A 995 1.58 21.58 2.31
CA PHE A 995 1.87 22.92 1.80
C PHE A 995 0.67 23.49 1.07
N ILE A 996 0.50 24.81 1.14
CA ILE A 996 -0.56 25.51 0.44
C ILE A 996 -0.01 26.83 -0.10
N LYS A 997 -0.44 27.16 -1.33
CA LYS A 997 -0.21 28.48 -1.90
C LYS A 997 -0.93 29.55 -1.06
N LYS A 998 -0.62 30.83 -1.31
CA LYS A 998 -1.33 31.94 -0.66
C LYS A 998 -2.84 31.77 -0.87
N SER A 999 -3.59 31.64 0.22
CA SER A 999 -5.01 31.31 0.23
C SER A 999 -5.70 31.93 1.45
N ILE A 1000 -6.96 31.58 1.66
CA ILE A 1000 -7.78 31.98 2.81
C ILE A 1000 -8.27 30.71 3.50
N ILE A 1001 -8.27 30.72 4.83
CA ILE A 1001 -8.80 29.65 5.66
C ILE A 1001 -10.03 30.13 6.42
N PHE A 1002 -11.04 29.27 6.46
CA PHE A 1002 -12.26 29.47 7.21
C PHE A 1002 -12.19 28.58 8.44
N ARG A 1003 -12.07 29.19 9.61
CA ARG A 1003 -11.87 28.49 10.87
C ARG A 1003 -13.15 28.44 11.67
N SER A 1004 -13.38 27.30 12.30
CA SER A 1004 -14.41 27.12 13.31
C SER A 1004 -14.11 28.02 14.52
N ASP A 1005 -15.14 28.69 15.02
CA ASP A 1005 -15.05 29.53 16.21
C ASP A 1005 -16.39 29.47 16.97
N SER A 1006 -16.64 28.33 17.62
CA SER A 1006 -17.91 28.04 18.29
C SER A 1006 -17.97 28.62 19.71
N ASN A 1007 -19.18 28.81 20.24
CA ASN A 1007 -19.39 29.17 21.66
C ASN A 1007 -19.11 28.01 22.64
N GLY A 1008 -18.76 26.82 22.14
CA GLY A 1008 -18.44 25.65 22.93
C GLY A 1008 -16.95 25.33 23.02
N GLU A 1009 -16.11 25.78 22.09
CA GLU A 1009 -14.76 25.23 21.87
C GLU A 1009 -13.77 25.45 23.02
N ASP A 1010 -13.79 26.63 23.64
CA ASP A 1010 -12.86 27.00 24.72
C ASP A 1010 -13.59 27.14 26.08
N LEU A 1011 -14.63 26.32 26.31
CA LEU A 1011 -15.32 26.27 27.60
C LEU A 1011 -14.46 25.55 28.65
N GLU A 1012 -14.35 26.14 29.84
CA GLU A 1012 -13.62 25.53 30.95
C GLU A 1012 -14.26 24.19 31.34
N GLY A 1013 -13.49 23.10 31.28
CA GLY A 1013 -14.01 21.73 31.50
C GLY A 1013 -14.59 21.04 30.25
N TYR A 1014 -14.49 21.66 29.06
CA TYR A 1014 -14.83 21.04 27.78
C TYR A 1014 -13.60 20.96 26.87
N ALA A 1015 -13.28 19.75 26.41
CA ALA A 1015 -12.12 19.51 25.53
C ALA A 1015 -12.49 19.77 24.06
N GLY A 1016 -12.55 21.05 23.64
CA GLY A 1016 -13.00 21.42 22.30
C GLY A 1016 -11.95 21.32 21.16
N ALA A 1017 -10.68 21.08 21.49
CA ALA A 1017 -9.58 21.11 20.52
C ALA A 1017 -9.78 20.09 19.38
N GLY A 1018 -9.80 20.57 18.14
CA GLY A 1018 -9.91 19.74 16.94
C GLY A 1018 -11.28 19.10 16.71
N LEU A 1019 -12.33 19.50 17.45
CA LEU A 1019 -13.67 18.93 17.24
C LEU A 1019 -14.33 19.43 15.96
N TYR A 1020 -14.14 20.71 15.66
CA TYR A 1020 -14.75 21.43 14.55
C TYR A 1020 -13.71 21.79 13.50
N ASP A 1021 -14.08 21.73 12.23
CA ASP A 1021 -13.12 21.78 11.13
C ASP A 1021 -12.73 23.21 10.78
N SER A 1022 -11.44 23.41 10.52
CA SER A 1022 -10.92 24.59 9.84
C SER A 1022 -10.59 24.21 8.40
N VAL A 1023 -11.19 24.91 7.44
CA VAL A 1023 -11.18 24.49 6.03
C VAL A 1023 -10.50 25.55 5.18
N PRO A 1024 -9.33 25.26 4.57
CA PRO A 1024 -8.74 26.17 3.61
C PRO A 1024 -9.54 26.16 2.30
N MET A 1025 -9.53 27.30 1.60
CA MET A 1025 -10.19 27.44 0.30
C MET A 1025 -9.50 26.62 -0.79
N ASP A 1026 -8.18 26.62 -0.79
CA ASP A 1026 -7.36 25.82 -1.70
C ASP A 1026 -6.96 24.50 -1.03
N LYS A 1027 -6.87 23.44 -1.84
CA LYS A 1027 -6.43 22.12 -1.37
C LYS A 1027 -4.94 22.16 -1.00
N GLU A 1028 -4.58 21.48 0.06
CA GLU A 1028 -3.22 21.22 0.48
C GLU A 1028 -2.51 20.24 -0.48
N GLU A 1029 -1.23 20.48 -0.70
CA GLU A 1029 -0.33 19.57 -1.40
C GLU A 1029 0.49 18.78 -0.38
N GLU A 1030 0.43 17.46 -0.47
CA GLU A 1030 1.28 16.55 0.30
C GLU A 1030 2.65 16.44 -0.37
N VAL A 1031 3.70 16.78 0.38
CA VAL A 1031 5.08 16.73 -0.10
C VAL A 1031 5.91 15.80 0.78
N VAL A 1032 6.68 14.92 0.16
CA VAL A 1032 7.66 14.07 0.86
C VAL A 1032 8.82 14.95 1.35
N LEU A 1033 9.07 14.93 2.65
CA LEU A 1033 10.02 15.84 3.29
C LEU A 1033 11.45 15.29 3.24
N ASP A 1034 12.40 16.06 2.72
CA ASP A 1034 13.83 15.79 2.87
C ASP A 1034 14.43 16.69 3.96
N TYR A 1035 14.63 16.14 5.16
CA TYR A 1035 15.22 16.86 6.29
C TYR A 1035 16.73 17.05 6.18
N THR A 1036 17.41 16.33 5.28
CA THR A 1036 18.88 16.40 5.15
C THR A 1036 19.35 17.65 4.41
N THR A 1037 18.43 18.36 3.75
CA THR A 1037 18.68 19.65 3.11
C THR A 1037 18.01 20.80 3.85
N ASP A 1038 17.37 20.51 4.97
CA ASP A 1038 16.59 21.47 5.73
C ASP A 1038 17.50 22.34 6.63
N PRO A 1039 17.45 23.68 6.53
CA PRO A 1039 18.24 24.57 7.37
C PRO A 1039 17.95 24.43 8.87
N LEU A 1040 16.72 24.10 9.28
CA LEU A 1040 16.37 23.89 10.68
C LEU A 1040 17.17 22.70 11.28
N ILE A 1041 17.56 21.75 10.44
CA ILE A 1041 18.28 20.54 10.83
C ILE A 1041 19.78 20.70 10.64
N THR A 1042 20.19 21.25 9.49
CA THR A 1042 21.60 21.28 9.06
C THR A 1042 22.36 22.53 9.51
N ASP A 1043 21.69 23.66 9.76
CA ASP A 1043 22.33 24.90 10.21
C ASP A 1043 22.01 25.18 11.69
N CYS A 1044 23.01 24.94 12.56
CA CYS A 1044 22.89 25.18 14.00
C CYS A 1044 22.57 26.64 14.37
N LYS A 1045 23.07 27.62 13.60
CA LYS A 1045 22.81 29.05 13.89
C LYS A 1045 21.39 29.42 13.52
N PHE A 1046 20.95 29.00 12.33
CA PHE A 1046 19.57 29.21 11.88
C PHE A 1046 18.60 28.52 12.84
N ARG A 1047 18.85 27.25 13.18
CA ARG A 1047 18.05 26.49 14.16
C ARG A 1047 17.91 27.25 15.47
N ASN A 1048 19.02 27.59 16.12
CA ASN A 1048 18.97 28.25 17.42
C ASN A 1048 18.25 29.61 17.34
N SER A 1049 18.42 30.36 16.25
CA SER A 1049 17.72 31.62 16.02
C SER A 1049 16.21 31.44 15.93
N ILE A 1050 15.73 30.47 15.13
CA ILE A 1050 14.31 30.20 14.97
C ILE A 1050 13.70 29.67 16.26
N LEU A 1051 14.29 28.64 16.89
CA LEU A 1051 13.76 28.06 18.12
C LEU A 1051 13.73 29.07 19.28
N SER A 1052 14.74 29.92 19.40
CA SER A 1052 14.74 31.01 20.39
C SER A 1052 13.65 32.04 20.10
N SER A 1053 13.40 32.35 18.83
CA SER A 1053 12.33 33.27 18.44
C SER A 1053 10.96 32.69 18.81
N ILE A 1054 10.73 31.40 18.53
CA ILE A 1054 9.51 30.69 18.93
C ILE A 1054 9.33 30.75 20.45
N ALA A 1055 10.36 30.42 21.24
CA ALA A 1055 10.30 30.46 22.70
C ALA A 1055 10.00 31.87 23.24
N ARG A 1056 10.63 32.91 22.67
CA ARG A 1056 10.35 34.30 23.05
C ARG A 1056 8.90 34.71 22.74
N THR A 1057 8.36 34.30 21.58
CA THR A 1057 6.94 34.55 21.27
C THR A 1057 6.03 33.93 22.34
N GLY A 1058 6.33 32.70 22.77
CA GLY A 1058 5.60 32.04 23.86
C GLY A 1058 5.63 32.85 25.17
N TYR A 1059 6.83 33.24 25.59
CA TYR A 1059 7.04 34.06 26.80
C TYR A 1059 6.29 35.40 26.74
N ASP A 1060 6.43 36.13 25.63
CA ASP A 1060 5.84 37.46 25.47
C ASP A 1060 4.30 37.39 25.49
N ILE A 1061 3.70 36.34 24.91
CA ILE A 1061 2.24 36.16 24.92
C ILE A 1061 1.74 35.72 26.29
N GLU A 1062 2.46 34.84 27.00
CA GLU A 1062 2.14 34.48 28.38
C GLU A 1062 2.15 35.71 29.30
N GLU A 1063 3.15 36.59 29.19
CA GLU A 1063 3.20 37.85 29.95
C GLU A 1063 2.02 38.77 29.64
N LEU A 1064 1.55 38.82 28.39
CA LEU A 1064 0.38 39.62 27.99
C LEU A 1064 -0.92 39.11 28.64
N TYR A 1065 -1.09 37.79 28.74
CA TYR A 1065 -2.29 37.17 29.32
C TYR A 1065 -2.20 36.93 30.83
N GLY A 1066 -0.99 36.92 31.41
CA GLY A 1066 -0.75 36.64 32.82
C GLY A 1066 -1.07 35.20 33.24
N SER A 1067 -1.18 34.27 32.28
CA SER A 1067 -1.50 32.86 32.51
C SER A 1067 -0.87 31.99 31.42
N PRO A 1068 -0.55 30.71 31.70
CA PRO A 1068 0.01 29.79 30.71
C PRO A 1068 -0.84 29.72 29.43
N GLN A 1069 -0.18 29.61 28.27
CA GLN A 1069 -0.83 29.66 26.96
C GLN A 1069 -0.46 28.45 26.09
N ASP A 1070 -1.44 28.00 25.31
CA ASP A 1070 -1.29 27.14 24.13
C ASP A 1070 -1.38 28.03 22.88
N ILE A 1071 -0.27 28.11 22.13
CA ILE A 1071 -0.08 29.05 21.03
C ILE A 1071 0.26 28.29 19.76
N GLU A 1072 -0.51 28.53 18.70
CA GLU A 1072 -0.23 28.02 17.36
C GLU A 1072 0.31 29.16 16.49
N GLY A 1073 1.38 28.87 15.74
CA GLY A 1073 2.01 29.85 14.87
C GLY A 1073 2.78 29.25 13.72
N VAL A 1074 3.25 30.12 12.84
CA VAL A 1074 4.02 29.74 11.66
C VAL A 1074 5.23 30.65 11.48
N VAL A 1075 6.25 30.10 10.83
CA VAL A 1075 7.47 30.80 10.42
C VAL A 1075 7.45 30.92 8.90
N LYS A 1076 7.59 32.14 8.41
CA LYS A 1076 7.78 32.43 6.99
C LYS A 1076 8.92 33.41 6.80
N ASP A 1077 9.93 33.02 6.01
CA ASP A 1077 11.12 33.84 5.72
C ASP A 1077 11.80 34.35 7.02
N GLY A 1078 11.81 33.51 8.05
CA GLY A 1078 12.36 33.82 9.38
C GLY A 1078 11.50 34.72 10.27
N LYS A 1079 10.33 35.16 9.80
CA LYS A 1079 9.36 35.94 10.59
C LYS A 1079 8.31 35.05 11.23
N ILE A 1080 7.89 35.40 12.44
CA ILE A 1080 6.87 34.67 13.19
C ILE A 1080 5.49 35.29 12.98
N TYR A 1081 4.51 34.43 12.70
CA TYR A 1081 3.11 34.75 12.65
C TYR A 1081 2.36 33.91 13.69
N VAL A 1082 1.60 34.56 14.56
CA VAL A 1082 0.73 33.85 15.53
C VAL A 1082 -0.64 33.73 14.91
N VAL A 1083 -1.12 32.49 14.78
CA VAL A 1083 -2.37 32.19 14.10
C VAL A 1083 -3.48 31.82 15.08
N GLN A 1084 -3.15 31.37 16.30
CA GLN A 1084 -4.10 31.09 17.38
C GLN A 1084 -3.40 31.19 18.73
N THR A 1085 -4.14 31.56 19.77
CA THR A 1085 -3.71 31.43 21.17
C THR A 1085 -4.93 31.16 22.03
N ARG A 1086 -4.75 30.34 23.07
CA ARG A 1086 -5.76 30.05 24.09
C ARG A 1086 -5.07 29.74 25.43
N PRO A 1087 -5.78 29.88 26.56
CA PRO A 1087 -5.25 29.44 27.85
C PRO A 1087 -4.84 27.97 27.82
N GLN A 1088 -3.67 27.66 28.36
CA GLN A 1088 -3.24 26.28 28.61
C GLN A 1088 -3.94 25.77 29.87
N MET A 1089 -4.67 24.66 29.73
CA MET A 1089 -5.48 24.04 30.79
C MET A 1089 -4.68 23.06 31.65
#